data_AF-A0AA39LNV8-F1
#
_entry.id   AF-A0AA39LNV8-F1
#
_cell.length_a   1.000
_cell.length_b   1.000
_cell.length_c   1.000
_cell.angle_alpha   90.00
_cell.angle_beta   90.00
_cell.angle_gamma   90.00
#
_symmetry.space_group_name_H-M   'P 1'
#
loop_
_entity.id
_entity.type
_entity.pdbx_description
1 polymer ?
#
loop_
_entity_poly.entity_id
_entity_poly.type
_entity_poly.pdbx_seq_one_letter_code
_entity_poly.pdbx_strand_id
1 'polypeptide(L)'
;MIADPSSCSNFHEIVITHIDLDWDVDFESKRIAGSAELHVNALKRTDKLVLDGNQLVLKGFSHDDKPLNFSVDKNDLFGEKITVDIGAIDEGQERKIKVQYTTGESASALQFLDKELTKDKELPFLFSQCQSIHARSIVPCMDTPGIKQSYSAKVSVPSLFTCLMSAVGEGSEVNGDKTTYTFKQPVPIPAYLLAIVAGRLEKKVISDRCAVWAEPSVVDSAAYEFADTEKMLKAAEDLAGPYVWGRYDLVVLPPSFPFGGMENPCLTFVTPSLLAGDRSLANVVAHEIAHSWTGNLVTNATWEHFWLNEGFTVFLERKIMGRLYGEGHRQFAALTGYEDNLLPCIHDQFNPCHPYTKLITDLKNVDPDDSYSVVPYEKGSAFLMYIEQQIGSNERFEQFLKAYLAKFKYQAVTTDMWKACLEEFFADKKAVLDNIDFHKWLNDPGVPPNKPQYDETLVEACRKLAKKWVDGSDADVNAITKDDFTTMTSAEKVKVLQCIRTAGPLSTYKLEALDRTYSLLSSRNCEIKFAWLQIAVKARWSQVLPAALQFVTTYGRLKYLRPLYRMTAVDRDPSSSSNFTEATVTHADLHWNLDFNGKRIRGSASLHIKALRTTDQLVLDGQGLVLKSITSDGKNLSFSTTKNSVFGETIRIDMGRLEEGQERKIDFEYESGADASALQFLGKEFTKDQKEPFLFSQCQAVYCRSIVPCMDTPAVKHTYTAKVSVPKLLTCLMSAVTVSKKEQGNRTIFEFIQNVPIPMYLLAIVVGFLEKRVISDRCAVWAEPSVMDSAAYEFADTEKMLKAAEELAGPYVWGRYDLVVLPPSFPFGGMENPCLTFVTPSLIAGDRSLASVIAHEIAHSWTGNLVTNGNWEHFWLNEGFTVFLERKIMGRLYGEEVRQFQAVVGWEDHMIPCIHEAFHPMHPLTGLVVDLTNADPESFYSEIPYEKGSAFLMFIEQQLGSNERFEQFLKDYLAKFKYQAITTHHWRDYLFEYFADKKDVLDSIDFHKWLHEPGVPPNKPRYDETLIAACRELAVKWTDREDVDSITGNEFIAMSSDEKTKVLQCIRAADPLSAGKLARLAEVYSLESSRNCEILFAFVQIICKARWLEGLPIALRFVATYGRLKYLKPLFKDLFGWPEARQKAIDEFNKNIPVMHPISVHVIKRMLEAESENS
;
A
#
# COMPACT_ATOMS: atom_id res chain seq x y z
N MET A 1 -28.03 19.96 17.73
CA MET A 1 -26.77 19.20 17.82
C MET A 1 -26.79 18.11 16.78
N ILE A 2 -25.68 17.93 16.07
CA ILE A 2 -25.48 16.86 15.09
C ILE A 2 -25.12 15.58 15.86
N ALA A 3 -25.53 14.42 15.34
CA ALA A 3 -25.12 13.13 15.91
C ALA A 3 -23.66 12.84 15.53
N ASP A 4 -22.85 12.41 16.48
CA ASP A 4 -21.46 12.00 16.23
C ASP A 4 -21.44 10.51 15.88
N PRO A 5 -20.99 10.10 14.68
CA PRO A 5 -20.93 8.69 14.31
C PRO A 5 -19.98 7.86 15.20
N SER A 6 -19.08 8.50 15.95
CA SER A 6 -18.10 7.84 16.83
C SER A 6 -18.55 7.71 18.29
N SER A 7 -19.76 8.17 18.65
CA SER A 7 -20.32 8.06 20.02
C SER A 7 -21.70 7.42 20.01
N CYS A 8 -21.96 6.59 21.02
CA CYS A 8 -23.24 5.95 21.28
C CYS A 8 -24.14 6.77 22.24
N SER A 9 -23.62 7.87 22.81
CA SER A 9 -24.27 8.63 23.87
C SER A 9 -25.47 9.46 23.38
N ASN A 10 -26.46 9.68 24.26
CA ASN A 10 -27.70 10.41 23.95
C ASN A 10 -27.59 11.92 24.25
N PHE A 11 -26.45 12.53 23.90
CA PHE A 11 -26.14 13.92 24.24
C PHE A 11 -27.08 14.98 23.65
N HIS A 12 -27.98 14.58 22.74
CA HIS A 12 -29.05 15.41 22.18
C HIS A 12 -30.30 15.50 23.09
N GLU A 13 -30.39 14.66 24.13
CA GLU A 13 -31.46 14.64 25.13
C GLU A 13 -30.97 15.08 26.51
N ILE A 14 -29.74 14.73 26.89
CA ILE A 14 -29.16 14.98 28.21
C ILE A 14 -27.66 15.19 28.08
N VAL A 15 -27.07 16.13 28.81
CA VAL A 15 -25.62 16.42 28.73
C VAL A 15 -24.96 16.36 30.09
N ILE A 16 -23.66 16.02 30.13
CA ILE A 16 -22.83 16.12 31.34
C ILE A 16 -22.24 17.53 31.41
N THR A 17 -22.44 18.23 32.53
CA THR A 17 -21.93 19.60 32.75
C THR A 17 -20.73 19.64 33.70
N HIS A 18 -20.65 18.67 34.62
CA HIS A 18 -19.54 18.51 35.56
C HIS A 18 -19.29 17.02 35.86
N ILE A 19 -18.03 16.68 36.17
CA ILE A 19 -17.64 15.37 36.67
C ILE A 19 -16.79 15.53 37.93
N ASP A 20 -17.19 14.91 39.03
CA ASP A 20 -16.33 14.74 40.21
C ASP A 20 -15.66 13.36 40.18
N LEU A 21 -14.35 13.31 40.01
CA LEU A 21 -13.54 12.09 39.98
C LEU A 21 -12.91 11.82 41.34
N ASP A 22 -13.01 10.57 41.80
CA ASP A 22 -12.28 10.07 42.97
C ASP A 22 -11.58 8.78 42.56
N TRP A 23 -10.26 8.84 42.39
CA TRP A 23 -9.44 7.82 41.78
C TRP A 23 -8.32 7.34 42.70
N ASP A 24 -8.10 6.04 42.67
CA ASP A 24 -6.96 5.36 43.27
C ASP A 24 -6.18 4.66 42.16
N VAL A 25 -4.91 5.05 41.98
CA VAL A 25 -4.04 4.51 40.93
C VAL A 25 -3.20 3.37 41.52
N ASP A 26 -3.37 2.18 40.95
CA ASP A 26 -2.63 0.99 41.35
C ASP A 26 -1.63 0.60 40.25
N PHE A 27 -0.35 0.78 40.56
CA PHE A 27 0.77 0.44 39.66
C PHE A 27 1.09 -1.06 39.64
N GLU A 28 0.65 -1.84 40.65
CA GLU A 28 0.86 -3.29 40.69
C GLU A 28 -0.14 -3.97 39.75
N SER A 29 -1.42 -3.64 39.88
CA SER A 29 -2.46 -4.16 38.98
C SER A 29 -2.61 -3.39 37.67
N LYS A 30 -1.88 -2.28 37.50
CA LYS A 30 -1.91 -1.39 36.31
C LYS A 30 -3.33 -0.90 35.98
N ARG A 31 -4.05 -0.45 37.00
CA ARG A 31 -5.47 -0.05 36.91
C ARG A 31 -5.74 1.23 37.71
N ILE A 32 -6.84 1.91 37.35
CA ILE A 32 -7.43 2.98 38.16
C ILE A 32 -8.77 2.46 38.70
N ALA A 33 -8.95 2.52 40.02
CA ALA A 33 -10.19 2.16 40.69
C ALA A 33 -10.80 3.38 41.39
N GLY A 34 -12.11 3.52 41.38
CA GLY A 34 -12.72 4.68 42.02
C GLY A 34 -14.17 4.93 41.64
N SER A 35 -14.55 6.21 41.64
CA SER A 35 -15.87 6.65 41.23
C SER A 35 -15.85 7.93 40.40
N ALA A 36 -16.88 8.11 39.59
CA ALA A 36 -17.20 9.37 38.93
C ALA A 36 -18.63 9.77 39.31
N GLU A 37 -18.84 10.99 39.78
CA GLU A 37 -20.18 11.58 39.93
C GLU A 37 -20.45 12.52 38.76
N LEU A 38 -21.39 12.14 37.92
CA LEU A 38 -21.77 12.84 36.70
C LEU A 38 -22.92 13.80 37.02
N HIS A 39 -22.70 15.09 36.81
CA HIS A 39 -23.75 16.09 36.89
C HIS A 39 -24.38 16.23 35.50
N VAL A 40 -25.63 15.79 35.38
CA VAL A 40 -26.35 15.76 34.11
C VAL A 40 -27.47 16.77 34.08
N ASN A 41 -27.71 17.37 32.91
CA ASN A 41 -28.79 18.31 32.64
C ASN A 41 -29.60 17.85 31.42
N ALA A 42 -30.92 17.71 31.57
CA ALA A 42 -31.82 17.36 30.48
C ALA A 42 -32.01 18.53 29.50
N LEU A 43 -31.71 18.30 28.23
CA LEU A 43 -32.07 19.18 27.13
C LEU A 43 -33.46 18.87 26.57
N LYS A 44 -33.95 17.66 26.80
CA LYS A 44 -35.30 17.19 26.49
C LYS A 44 -35.73 16.21 27.56
N ARG A 45 -37.04 15.99 27.70
CA ARG A 45 -37.55 14.95 28.61
C ARG A 45 -36.98 13.59 28.23
N THR A 46 -36.30 12.93 29.16
CA THR A 46 -35.73 11.58 29.00
C THR A 46 -35.73 10.86 30.34
N ASP A 47 -35.64 9.53 30.33
CA ASP A 47 -35.51 8.69 31.51
C ASP A 47 -34.24 7.82 31.49
N LYS A 48 -33.38 8.01 30.47
CA LYS A 48 -32.12 7.29 30.26
C LYS A 48 -30.93 8.24 30.18
N LEU A 49 -29.81 7.81 30.74
CA LEU A 49 -28.49 8.34 30.45
C LEU A 49 -27.72 7.29 29.65
N VAL A 50 -27.24 7.64 28.47
CA VAL A 50 -26.40 6.76 27.64
C VAL A 50 -24.98 7.31 27.58
N LEU A 51 -24.02 6.47 27.94
CA LEU A 51 -22.59 6.79 28.00
C LEU A 51 -21.80 5.85 27.09
N ASP A 52 -20.63 6.32 26.68
CA ASP A 52 -19.60 5.52 26.06
C ASP A 52 -18.69 4.89 27.14
N GLY A 53 -18.36 3.62 26.94
CA GLY A 53 -17.40 2.86 27.74
C GLY A 53 -16.48 2.03 26.85
N ASN A 54 -15.39 1.50 27.41
CA ASN A 54 -14.57 0.48 26.76
C ASN A 54 -13.86 -0.37 27.81
N GLN A 55 -14.32 -1.62 27.99
CA GLN A 55 -13.73 -2.59 28.91
C GLN A 55 -13.67 -2.11 30.38
N LEU A 56 -14.64 -1.29 30.78
CA LEU A 56 -14.75 -0.82 32.17
C LEU A 56 -15.41 -1.89 33.04
N VAL A 57 -14.85 -2.15 34.22
CA VAL A 57 -15.47 -3.01 35.22
C VAL A 57 -16.40 -2.17 36.08
N LEU A 58 -17.67 -2.08 35.66
CA LEU A 58 -18.71 -1.30 36.35
C LEU A 58 -19.21 -2.04 37.60
N LYS A 59 -19.05 -1.43 38.78
CA LYS A 59 -19.55 -1.96 40.06
C LYS A 59 -21.02 -1.57 40.31
N GLY A 60 -21.47 -0.45 39.75
CA GLY A 60 -22.86 -0.02 39.80
C GLY A 60 -23.03 1.49 39.65
N PHE A 61 -24.26 1.89 39.32
CA PHE A 61 -24.69 3.29 39.28
C PHE A 61 -25.63 3.59 40.44
N SER A 62 -25.62 4.83 40.94
CA SER A 62 -26.54 5.30 41.97
C SER A 62 -26.93 6.76 41.78
N HIS A 63 -28.10 7.11 42.33
CA HIS A 63 -28.57 8.49 42.49
C HIS A 63 -29.09 8.64 43.93
N ASP A 64 -28.61 9.64 44.68
CA ASP A 64 -28.89 9.81 46.11
C ASP A 64 -28.71 8.51 46.92
N ASP A 65 -27.57 7.82 46.67
CA ASP A 65 -27.20 6.52 47.24
C ASP A 65 -28.16 5.35 46.94
N LYS A 66 -29.17 5.55 46.07
CA LYS A 66 -30.05 4.48 45.60
C LYS A 66 -29.50 3.85 44.32
N PRO A 67 -29.37 2.52 44.24
CA PRO A 67 -28.91 1.84 43.03
C PRO A 67 -29.81 2.11 41.82
N LEU A 68 -29.20 2.27 40.65
CA LEU A 68 -29.87 2.39 39.36
C LEU A 68 -29.62 1.14 38.52
N ASN A 69 -30.62 0.76 37.72
CA ASN A 69 -30.45 -0.30 36.74
C ASN A 69 -29.62 0.22 35.55
N PHE A 70 -28.78 -0.63 34.98
CA PHE A 70 -28.05 -0.32 33.77
C PHE A 70 -27.86 -1.56 32.90
N SER A 71 -27.65 -1.35 31.61
CA SER A 71 -27.26 -2.36 30.64
C SER A 71 -26.02 -1.90 29.87
N VAL A 72 -25.27 -2.87 29.35
CA VAL A 72 -24.07 -2.62 28.53
C VAL A 72 -24.20 -3.42 27.25
N ASP A 73 -24.25 -2.71 26.12
CA ASP A 73 -24.28 -3.30 24.78
C ASP A 73 -22.89 -3.15 24.14
N LYS A 74 -22.34 -4.24 23.58
CA LYS A 74 -21.03 -4.20 22.91
C LYS A 74 -21.15 -3.70 21.47
N ASN A 75 -20.18 -2.89 21.07
CA ASN A 75 -19.94 -2.45 19.71
C ASN A 75 -18.47 -2.72 19.37
N ASP A 76 -18.23 -3.61 18.41
CA ASP A 76 -16.86 -4.06 18.08
C ASP A 76 -15.93 -2.91 17.62
N LEU A 77 -16.49 -1.80 17.14
CA LEU A 77 -15.72 -0.65 16.65
C LEU A 77 -15.62 0.48 17.68
N PHE A 78 -16.71 0.79 18.42
CA PHE A 78 -16.78 1.96 19.31
C PHE A 78 -16.75 1.63 20.81
N GLY A 79 -16.54 0.37 21.17
CA GLY A 79 -16.46 -0.09 22.56
C GLY A 79 -17.81 -0.52 23.12
N GLU A 80 -18.32 0.17 24.13
CA GLU A 80 -19.49 -0.23 24.91
C GLU A 80 -20.49 0.92 25.02
N LYS A 81 -21.77 0.64 24.76
CA LYS A 81 -22.89 1.53 25.03
C LYS A 81 -23.46 1.21 26.40
N ILE A 82 -23.28 2.11 27.37
CA ILE A 82 -23.78 1.96 28.73
C ILE A 82 -25.08 2.74 28.86
N THR A 83 -26.20 2.06 29.08
CA THR A 83 -27.53 2.69 29.27
C THR A 83 -27.93 2.59 30.73
N VAL A 84 -28.16 3.73 31.39
CA VAL A 84 -28.54 3.83 32.80
C VAL A 84 -29.98 4.34 32.93
N ASP A 85 -30.78 3.64 33.73
CA ASP A 85 -32.14 4.02 34.07
C ASP A 85 -32.11 5.09 35.15
N ILE A 86 -32.17 6.36 34.74
CA ILE A 86 -32.12 7.48 35.67
C ILE A 86 -33.50 7.83 36.21
N GLY A 87 -34.58 7.41 35.54
CA GLY A 87 -35.95 7.82 35.83
C GLY A 87 -36.26 9.20 35.23
N ALA A 88 -37.52 9.46 34.88
CA ALA A 88 -37.89 10.65 34.10
C ALA A 88 -37.35 11.96 34.70
N ILE A 89 -36.68 12.74 33.85
CA ILE A 89 -36.30 14.14 34.07
C ILE A 89 -36.87 14.99 32.93
N ASP A 90 -37.41 16.16 33.28
CA ASP A 90 -37.91 17.13 32.31
C ASP A 90 -36.80 18.08 31.84
N GLU A 91 -37.01 18.73 30.70
CA GLU A 91 -36.08 19.73 30.14
C GLU A 91 -35.69 20.79 31.19
N GLY A 92 -34.39 21.07 31.30
CA GLY A 92 -33.79 21.98 32.26
C GLY A 92 -33.57 21.41 33.66
N GLN A 93 -34.01 20.19 33.96
CA GLN A 93 -33.75 19.55 35.24
C GLN A 93 -32.35 18.93 35.31
N GLU A 94 -31.74 19.01 36.48
CA GLU A 94 -30.43 18.45 36.78
C GLU A 94 -30.52 17.21 37.66
N ARG A 95 -29.56 16.29 37.52
CA ARG A 95 -29.41 15.11 38.37
C ARG A 95 -27.94 14.75 38.56
N LYS A 96 -27.61 14.15 39.71
CA LYS A 96 -26.28 13.60 39.98
C LYS A 96 -26.33 12.09 39.92
N ILE A 97 -25.51 11.50 39.05
CA ILE A 97 -25.41 10.07 38.84
C ILE A 97 -24.00 9.62 39.19
N LYS A 98 -23.85 8.83 40.25
CA LYS A 98 -22.56 8.29 40.66
C LYS A 98 -22.34 6.90 40.07
N VAL A 99 -21.15 6.65 39.54
CA VAL A 99 -20.71 5.34 39.08
C VAL A 99 -19.47 4.91 39.84
N GLN A 100 -19.47 3.68 40.35
CA GLN A 100 -18.26 3.02 40.86
C GLN A 100 -17.72 2.07 39.81
N TYR A 101 -16.42 2.12 39.54
CA TYR A 101 -15.82 1.31 38.50
C TYR A 101 -14.31 1.08 38.71
N THR A 102 -13.76 0.22 37.88
CA THR A 102 -12.32 0.02 37.72
C THR A 102 -12.00 -0.08 36.24
N THR A 103 -10.87 0.48 35.81
CA THR A 103 -10.43 0.37 34.41
C THR A 103 -10.09 -1.07 34.04
N GLY A 104 -10.19 -1.39 32.74
CA GLY A 104 -9.69 -2.66 32.20
C GLY A 104 -8.16 -2.76 32.30
N GLU A 105 -7.63 -3.99 32.24
CA GLU A 105 -6.17 -4.27 32.17
C GLU A 105 -5.53 -3.69 30.89
N SER A 106 -6.32 -3.58 29.82
CA SER A 106 -5.94 -3.09 28.51
C SER A 106 -6.64 -1.77 28.15
N ALA A 107 -6.87 -0.91 29.15
CA ALA A 107 -7.47 0.41 28.92
C ALA A 107 -6.65 1.19 27.88
N SER A 108 -7.25 1.44 26.71
CA SER A 108 -6.53 2.00 25.55
C SER A 108 -5.96 3.39 25.80
N ALA A 109 -6.58 4.19 26.66
CA ALA A 109 -6.05 5.49 27.05
C ALA A 109 -4.93 5.45 28.10
N LEU A 110 -4.57 4.32 28.71
CA LEU A 110 -3.55 4.31 29.78
C LEU A 110 -2.29 3.56 29.37
N GLN A 111 -1.13 4.16 29.65
CA GLN A 111 0.15 3.49 29.56
C GLN A 111 0.85 3.47 30.91
N PHE A 112 0.88 2.27 31.52
CA PHE A 112 1.71 1.97 32.67
C PHE A 112 3.06 1.43 32.21
N LEU A 113 4.14 2.09 32.63
CA LEU A 113 5.51 1.70 32.36
C LEU A 113 6.16 1.17 33.63
N ASP A 114 6.83 0.04 33.50
CA ASP A 114 7.73 -0.46 34.54
C ASP A 114 8.92 0.50 34.68
N LYS A 115 9.55 0.51 35.86
CA LYS A 115 10.63 1.46 36.16
C LYS A 115 11.77 1.35 35.16
N GLU A 116 12.08 0.17 34.63
CA GLU A 116 13.19 -0.05 33.69
C GLU A 116 13.01 0.72 32.37
N LEU A 117 11.78 1.13 32.05
CA LEU A 117 11.41 1.89 30.86
C LEU A 117 11.39 3.41 31.09
N THR A 118 11.58 3.87 32.33
CA THR A 118 11.72 5.30 32.66
C THR A 118 13.16 5.76 32.50
N LYS A 119 13.38 7.08 32.43
CA LYS A 119 14.73 7.63 32.22
C LYS A 119 15.63 7.40 33.44
N ASP A 120 15.11 7.63 34.63
CA ASP A 120 15.83 7.48 35.90
C ASP A 120 15.93 6.03 36.36
N LYS A 121 15.02 5.16 35.88
CA LYS A 121 14.93 3.74 36.27
C LYS A 121 14.60 3.48 37.73
N GLU A 122 14.09 4.48 38.44
CA GLU A 122 13.84 4.40 39.88
C GLU A 122 12.39 4.02 40.22
N LEU A 123 11.41 4.66 39.59
CA LEU A 123 9.98 4.43 39.80
C LEU A 123 9.26 4.12 38.48
N PRO A 124 8.15 3.37 38.49
CA PRO A 124 7.28 3.22 37.33
C PRO A 124 6.58 4.55 36.99
N PHE A 125 5.94 4.60 35.82
CA PHE A 125 5.33 5.81 35.28
C PHE A 125 3.96 5.51 34.67
N LEU A 126 3.01 6.42 34.84
CA LEU A 126 1.69 6.38 34.21
C LEU A 126 1.49 7.68 33.44
N PHE A 127 1.00 7.57 32.21
CA PHE A 127 0.38 8.69 31.50
C PHE A 127 -0.84 8.21 30.71
N SER A 128 -1.73 9.14 30.38
CA SER A 128 -2.90 8.86 29.54
C SER A 128 -2.74 9.35 28.10
N GLN A 129 -3.57 8.84 27.18
CA GLN A 129 -3.86 9.48 25.90
C GLN A 129 -5.31 9.22 25.50
N CYS A 130 -6.15 10.25 25.55
CA CYS A 130 -7.61 10.08 25.44
C CYS A 130 -8.16 10.39 24.04
N GLN A 131 -7.39 11.08 23.18
CA GLN A 131 -7.75 11.28 21.78
C GLN A 131 -7.48 10.01 20.96
N SER A 132 -8.37 9.59 20.05
CA SER A 132 -9.61 10.27 19.61
C SER A 132 -10.86 9.95 20.46
N ILE A 133 -11.04 8.69 20.82
CA ILE A 133 -12.22 8.20 21.56
C ILE A 133 -11.81 7.22 22.67
N HIS A 134 -10.73 7.51 23.36
CA HIS A 134 -10.17 6.63 24.38
C HIS A 134 -10.49 7.05 25.81
N ALA A 135 -11.05 8.25 26.04
CA ALA A 135 -11.50 8.66 27.38
C ALA A 135 -12.51 7.66 27.98
N ARG A 136 -13.35 7.05 27.13
CA ARG A 136 -14.29 5.99 27.50
C ARG A 136 -13.64 4.73 28.10
N SER A 137 -12.33 4.51 27.93
CA SER A 137 -11.62 3.40 28.56
C SER A 137 -11.15 3.69 29.99
N ILE A 138 -11.26 4.95 30.45
CA ILE A 138 -10.84 5.38 31.79
C ILE A 138 -11.96 5.99 32.62
N VAL A 139 -13.03 6.49 31.99
CA VAL A 139 -14.22 6.99 32.67
C VAL A 139 -15.46 6.77 31.79
N PRO A 140 -16.59 6.29 32.34
CA PRO A 140 -17.86 6.31 31.61
C PRO A 140 -18.26 7.75 31.30
N CYS A 141 -18.30 8.15 30.03
CA CYS A 141 -18.51 9.55 29.64
C CYS A 141 -19.23 9.68 28.28
N MET A 142 -19.53 10.92 27.88
CA MET A 142 -19.95 11.24 26.51
C MET A 142 -18.67 11.54 25.71
N ASP A 143 -18.12 10.53 25.04
CA ASP A 143 -16.77 10.59 24.47
C ASP A 143 -16.82 11.10 23.02
N THR A 144 -17.10 12.39 22.91
CA THR A 144 -17.24 13.16 21.67
C THR A 144 -16.64 14.56 21.87
N PRO A 145 -16.02 15.17 20.83
CA PRO A 145 -15.53 16.55 20.90
C PRO A 145 -16.67 17.58 20.98
N GLY A 146 -17.91 17.16 20.68
CA GLY A 146 -19.11 18.00 20.68
C GLY A 146 -19.63 18.39 22.06
N ILE A 147 -19.26 17.64 23.11
CA ILE A 147 -19.69 17.89 24.49
C ILE A 147 -18.50 18.36 25.33
N LYS A 148 -18.74 19.35 26.17
CA LYS A 148 -17.73 19.91 27.08
C LYS A 148 -18.25 19.93 28.50
N GLN A 149 -17.38 19.58 29.44
CA GLN A 149 -17.68 19.48 30.86
C GLN A 149 -16.52 20.03 31.69
N SER A 150 -16.84 20.66 32.81
CA SER A 150 -15.85 20.95 33.85
C SER A 150 -15.59 19.70 34.68
N TYR A 151 -14.48 19.63 35.41
CA TYR A 151 -14.26 18.51 36.34
C TYR A 151 -13.48 18.92 37.58
N SER A 152 -13.70 18.16 38.65
CA SER A 152 -12.87 18.15 39.84
C SER A 152 -12.34 16.74 40.05
N ALA A 153 -11.14 16.60 40.60
CA ALA A 153 -10.56 15.27 40.82
C ALA A 153 -9.81 15.18 42.14
N LYS A 154 -9.97 14.04 42.82
CA LYS A 154 -9.08 13.56 43.87
C LYS A 154 -8.39 12.30 43.38
N VAL A 155 -7.07 12.31 43.35
CA VAL A 155 -6.29 11.17 42.83
C VAL A 155 -5.27 10.74 43.87
N SER A 156 -5.40 9.50 44.32
CA SER A 156 -4.48 8.86 45.26
C SER A 156 -3.44 8.03 44.48
N VAL A 157 -2.17 8.34 44.71
CA VAL A 157 -1.00 7.64 44.13
C VAL A 157 -0.05 7.26 45.26
N PRO A 158 0.91 6.33 45.07
CA PRO A 158 1.92 6.05 46.09
C PRO A 158 2.71 7.32 46.47
N SER A 159 3.11 7.43 47.74
CA SER A 159 3.63 8.67 48.35
C SER A 159 4.92 9.25 47.75
N LEU A 160 5.69 8.46 46.98
CA LEU A 160 6.87 8.94 46.25
C LEU A 160 6.53 9.53 44.86
N PHE A 161 5.26 9.51 44.45
CA PHE A 161 4.81 9.94 43.13
C PHE A 161 4.28 11.37 43.18
N THR A 162 4.57 12.12 42.13
CA THR A 162 3.85 13.34 41.79
C THR A 162 2.76 12.97 40.80
N CYS A 163 1.51 13.37 41.12
CA CYS A 163 0.39 13.25 40.19
C CYS A 163 0.09 14.62 39.57
N LEU A 164 -0.14 14.65 38.27
CA LEU A 164 -0.54 15.83 37.51
C LEU A 164 -1.77 15.48 36.67
N MET A 165 -2.64 16.46 36.41
CA MET A 165 -3.79 16.31 35.53
C MET A 165 -3.95 17.53 34.62
N SER A 166 -4.81 17.44 33.60
CA SER A 166 -5.21 18.59 32.75
C SER A 166 -6.10 19.61 33.49
N ALA A 167 -5.67 20.03 34.68
CA ALA A 167 -6.40 20.84 35.65
C ALA A 167 -5.43 21.62 36.56
N VAL A 168 -5.94 22.65 37.25
CA VAL A 168 -5.15 23.36 38.26
C VAL A 168 -5.14 22.56 39.55
N GLY A 169 -3.95 22.27 40.10
CA GLY A 169 -3.80 21.62 41.40
C GLY A 169 -4.12 22.57 42.56
N GLU A 170 -4.97 22.12 43.49
CA GLU A 170 -5.39 22.89 44.69
C GLU A 170 -4.64 22.45 45.96
N GLY A 171 -3.94 21.31 45.93
CA GLY A 171 -3.12 20.82 47.04
C GLY A 171 -2.95 19.31 47.04
N SER A 172 -2.24 18.80 48.03
CA SER A 172 -2.03 17.35 48.25
C SER A 172 -1.97 17.01 49.74
N GLU A 173 -2.49 15.85 50.10
CA GLU A 173 -2.49 15.33 51.47
C GLU A 173 -1.86 13.93 51.50
N VAL A 174 -0.95 13.70 52.46
CA VAL A 174 -0.29 12.38 52.64
C VAL A 174 -1.14 11.55 53.59
N ASN A 175 -1.59 10.39 53.12
CA ASN A 175 -2.42 9.44 53.86
C ASN A 175 -1.73 8.06 53.88
N GLY A 176 -0.94 7.80 54.93
CA GLY A 176 -0.18 6.56 55.05
C GLY A 176 0.91 6.45 53.99
N ASP A 177 0.82 5.43 53.13
CA ASP A 177 1.73 5.17 52.02
C ASP A 177 1.31 5.83 50.70
N LYS A 178 0.17 6.55 50.68
CA LYS A 178 -0.36 7.27 49.52
C LYS A 178 -0.35 8.78 49.71
N THR A 179 -0.32 9.51 48.60
CA THR A 179 -0.58 10.95 48.55
C THR A 179 -1.79 11.19 47.65
N THR A 180 -2.78 11.90 48.18
CA THR A 180 -4.00 12.28 47.46
C THR A 180 -3.85 13.72 46.96
N TYR A 181 -3.86 13.91 45.65
CA TYR A 181 -3.81 15.22 45.00
C TYR A 181 -5.23 15.68 44.66
N THR A 182 -5.52 16.97 44.87
CA THR A 182 -6.80 17.60 44.53
C THR A 182 -6.63 18.54 43.35
N PHE A 183 -7.51 18.43 42.36
CA PHE A 183 -7.49 19.21 41.12
C PHE A 183 -8.85 19.82 40.81
N LYS A 184 -8.83 20.95 40.11
CA LYS A 184 -10.01 21.63 39.60
C LYS A 184 -9.77 22.17 38.19
N GLN A 185 -10.64 21.78 37.25
CA GLN A 185 -10.72 22.33 35.90
C GLN A 185 -12.05 23.08 35.74
N PRO A 186 -12.07 24.39 36.01
CA PRO A 186 -13.31 25.18 35.94
C PRO A 186 -13.72 25.50 34.51
N VAL A 187 -12.80 25.42 33.53
CA VAL A 187 -13.11 25.66 32.12
C VAL A 187 -13.58 24.36 31.49
N PRO A 188 -14.77 24.31 30.86
CA PRO A 188 -15.27 23.08 30.26
C PRO A 188 -14.37 22.56 29.13
N ILE A 189 -14.07 21.26 29.17
CA ILE A 189 -13.27 20.54 28.17
C ILE A 189 -14.05 19.34 27.62
N PRO A 190 -13.83 18.94 26.36
CA PRO A 190 -14.25 17.63 25.86
C PRO A 190 -13.51 16.48 26.55
N ALA A 191 -14.09 15.29 26.51
CA ALA A 191 -13.56 14.10 27.19
C ALA A 191 -12.13 13.73 26.76
N TYR A 192 -11.79 13.91 25.48
CA TYR A 192 -10.48 13.56 24.93
C TYR A 192 -9.31 14.40 25.52
N LEU A 193 -9.60 15.52 26.19
CA LEU A 193 -8.60 16.36 26.88
C LEU A 193 -8.43 16.04 28.37
N LEU A 194 -9.14 15.03 28.88
CA LEU A 194 -8.89 14.51 30.22
C LEU A 194 -7.53 13.82 30.25
N ALA A 195 -6.63 14.29 31.12
CA ALA A 195 -5.28 13.78 31.19
C ALA A 195 -4.83 13.52 32.62
N ILE A 196 -4.04 12.46 32.80
CA ILE A 196 -3.37 12.12 34.06
C ILE A 196 -1.92 11.70 33.77
N VAL A 197 -1.01 12.14 34.64
CA VAL A 197 0.38 11.66 34.72
C VAL A 197 0.71 11.36 36.17
N ALA A 198 1.33 10.22 36.44
CA ALA A 198 1.85 9.90 37.76
C ALA A 198 3.22 9.22 37.65
N GLY A 199 4.23 9.78 38.34
CA GLY A 199 5.59 9.25 38.34
C GLY A 199 6.51 10.05 39.24
N ARG A 200 7.82 9.80 39.16
CA ARG A 200 8.83 10.65 39.80
C ARG A 200 9.05 11.90 38.95
N LEU A 201 8.45 13.02 39.35
CA LEU A 201 8.51 14.27 38.59
C LEU A 201 9.00 15.42 39.47
N GLU A 202 9.82 16.29 38.89
CA GLU A 202 10.23 17.55 39.48
C GLU A 202 9.70 18.72 38.65
N LYS A 203 9.53 19.87 39.30
CA LYS A 203 9.06 21.12 38.68
C LYS A 203 10.21 22.09 38.48
N LYS A 204 10.28 22.71 37.31
CA LYS A 204 11.06 23.94 37.08
C LYS A 204 10.15 25.05 36.55
N VAL A 205 10.21 26.20 37.21
CA VAL A 205 9.41 27.38 36.84
C VAL A 205 10.05 28.07 35.64
N ILE A 206 9.25 28.36 34.61
CA ILE A 206 9.65 29.12 33.42
C ILE A 206 9.23 30.60 33.58
N SER A 207 7.99 30.82 34.02
CA SER A 207 7.40 32.13 34.31
C SER A 207 6.38 32.02 35.45
N ASP A 208 5.72 33.12 35.83
CA ASP A 208 4.66 33.11 36.86
C ASP A 208 3.53 32.12 36.56
N ARG A 209 3.26 31.85 35.27
CA ARG A 209 2.16 30.99 34.79
C ARG A 209 2.62 29.78 33.98
N CYS A 210 3.92 29.61 33.73
CA CYS A 210 4.47 28.48 33.01
C CYS A 210 5.51 27.71 33.82
N ALA A 211 5.47 26.39 33.76
CA ALA A 211 6.50 25.51 34.30
C ALA A 211 6.70 24.30 33.40
N VAL A 212 7.79 23.59 33.61
CA VAL A 212 8.02 22.27 33.03
C VAL A 212 8.17 21.25 34.14
N TRP A 213 7.60 20.07 33.89
CA TRP A 213 7.68 18.89 34.72
C TRP A 213 8.41 17.79 33.95
N ALA A 214 9.32 17.08 34.61
CA ALA A 214 9.97 15.91 34.03
C ALA A 214 10.59 15.06 35.13
N GLU A 215 11.11 13.89 34.77
CA GLU A 215 12.00 13.12 35.66
C GLU A 215 13.20 13.99 36.11
N PRO A 216 13.70 13.82 37.35
CA PRO A 216 14.82 14.59 37.89
C PRO A 216 16.03 14.72 36.95
N SER A 217 16.43 13.66 36.24
CA SER A 217 17.56 13.74 35.30
C SER A 217 17.29 14.53 34.02
N VAL A 218 16.04 14.87 33.74
CA VAL A 218 15.58 15.52 32.50
C VAL A 218 15.17 16.97 32.73
N VAL A 219 14.64 17.31 33.91
CA VAL A 219 13.91 18.57 34.14
C VAL A 219 14.73 19.84 33.86
N ASP A 220 16.02 19.85 34.17
CA ASP A 220 16.89 21.00 33.88
C ASP A 220 17.11 21.18 32.37
N SER A 221 17.30 20.09 31.64
CA SER A 221 17.43 20.14 30.18
C SER A 221 16.11 20.56 29.51
N ALA A 222 14.98 20.11 30.04
CA ALA A 222 13.65 20.52 29.57
C ALA A 222 13.37 22.01 29.84
N ALA A 223 13.76 22.50 31.03
CA ALA A 223 13.60 23.91 31.38
C ALA A 223 14.48 24.81 30.49
N TYR A 224 15.69 24.35 30.15
CA TYR A 224 16.52 25.05 29.19
C TYR A 224 15.90 25.05 27.78
N GLU A 225 15.40 23.92 27.31
CA GLU A 225 14.84 23.77 25.95
C GLU A 225 13.59 24.63 25.77
N PHE A 226 12.70 24.65 26.77
CA PHE A 226 11.39 25.30 26.69
C PHE A 226 11.33 26.67 27.38
N ALA A 227 12.47 27.32 27.63
CA ALA A 227 12.51 28.61 28.34
C ALA A 227 11.71 29.74 27.64
N ASP A 228 11.42 29.62 26.34
CA ASP A 228 10.70 30.61 25.55
C ASP A 228 9.16 30.40 25.52
N THR A 229 8.61 29.42 26.24
CA THR A 229 7.16 29.13 26.31
C THR A 229 6.31 30.36 26.62
N GLU A 230 6.69 31.17 27.61
CA GLU A 230 5.95 32.40 27.97
C GLU A 230 5.92 33.42 26.81
N LYS A 231 6.99 33.50 26.01
CA LYS A 231 7.04 34.42 24.85
C LYS A 231 6.11 33.93 23.74
N MET A 232 6.09 32.63 23.49
CA MET A 232 5.18 32.00 22.53
C MET A 232 3.72 32.19 22.97
N LEU A 233 3.44 32.03 24.26
CA LEU A 233 2.11 32.19 24.84
C LEU A 233 1.59 33.63 24.71
N LYS A 234 2.43 34.64 24.96
CA LYS A 234 2.09 36.05 24.74
C LYS A 234 1.81 36.36 23.27
N ALA A 235 2.64 35.86 22.36
CA ALA A 235 2.42 36.04 20.93
C ALA A 235 1.09 35.38 20.49
N ALA A 236 0.73 34.24 21.08
CA ALA A 236 -0.56 33.60 20.84
C ALA A 236 -1.73 34.41 21.41
N GLU A 237 -1.60 34.96 22.62
CA GLU A 237 -2.62 35.86 23.21
C GLU A 237 -2.88 37.10 22.34
N ASP A 238 -1.82 37.69 21.79
CA ASP A 238 -1.91 38.83 20.89
C ASP A 238 -2.67 38.50 19.59
N LEU A 239 -2.62 37.25 19.12
CA LEU A 239 -3.26 36.79 17.89
C LEU A 239 -4.69 36.27 18.12
N ALA A 240 -4.93 35.56 19.22
CA ALA A 240 -6.12 34.74 19.44
C ALA A 240 -7.01 35.22 20.61
N GLY A 241 -6.55 36.17 21.41
CA GLY A 241 -7.24 36.69 22.59
C GLY A 241 -6.74 36.09 23.91
N PRO A 242 -7.31 36.49 25.07
CA PRO A 242 -6.75 36.15 26.37
C PRO A 242 -6.75 34.65 26.65
N TYR A 243 -5.69 34.16 27.28
CA TYR A 243 -5.60 32.78 27.75
C TYR A 243 -6.44 32.57 29.02
N VAL A 244 -7.35 31.59 28.98
CA VAL A 244 -8.39 31.43 30.04
C VAL A 244 -8.13 30.29 31.02
N TRP A 245 -7.11 29.46 30.77
CA TRP A 245 -6.88 28.22 31.53
C TRP A 245 -6.08 28.42 32.83
N GLY A 246 -5.59 29.63 33.07
CA GLY A 246 -4.79 29.97 34.25
C GLY A 246 -3.30 29.69 34.04
N ARG A 247 -2.89 28.42 34.20
CA ARG A 247 -1.49 27.99 34.03
C ARG A 247 -1.29 27.24 32.71
N TYR A 248 -0.08 27.32 32.16
CA TYR A 248 0.36 26.51 31.01
C TYR A 248 1.65 25.78 31.40
N ASP A 249 1.51 24.57 31.94
CA ASP A 249 2.66 23.73 32.28
C ASP A 249 2.90 22.67 31.20
N LEU A 250 4.17 22.37 30.94
CA LEU A 250 4.62 21.28 30.06
C LEU A 250 5.01 20.07 30.92
N VAL A 251 4.79 18.84 30.44
CA VAL A 251 5.38 17.63 31.04
C VAL A 251 6.09 16.80 29.99
N VAL A 252 7.39 16.54 30.21
CA VAL A 252 8.18 15.66 29.36
C VAL A 252 7.88 14.21 29.72
N LEU A 253 7.26 13.50 28.80
CA LEU A 253 6.90 12.10 28.98
C LEU A 253 8.09 11.15 28.70
N PRO A 254 7.99 9.87 29.08
CA PRO A 254 8.99 8.87 28.71
C PRO A 254 9.13 8.70 27.19
N PRO A 255 10.27 8.17 26.69
CA PRO A 255 10.53 8.04 25.26
C PRO A 255 9.55 7.15 24.48
N SER A 256 8.71 6.35 25.16
CA SER A 256 7.65 5.54 24.54
C SER A 256 6.46 6.37 24.06
N PHE A 257 6.34 7.65 24.45
CA PHE A 257 5.25 8.52 23.99
C PHE A 257 5.32 8.71 22.47
N PRO A 258 4.27 8.32 21.71
CA PRO A 258 4.37 8.18 20.26
C PRO A 258 4.17 9.48 19.47
N PHE A 259 3.70 10.55 20.13
CA PHE A 259 3.36 11.84 19.51
C PHE A 259 4.44 12.91 19.72
N GLY A 260 4.28 14.07 19.07
CA GLY A 260 5.14 15.24 19.29
C GLY A 260 4.77 15.95 20.59
N GLY A 261 3.48 16.25 20.74
CA GLY A 261 2.86 16.69 21.97
C GLY A 261 1.41 16.22 22.04
N MET A 262 0.73 16.63 23.12
CA MET A 262 -0.72 16.55 23.29
C MET A 262 -1.16 17.76 24.11
N GLU A 263 -2.15 18.49 23.60
CA GLU A 263 -2.59 19.83 23.96
C GLU A 263 -3.42 19.93 25.24
N ASN A 264 -3.36 18.92 26.10
CA ASN A 264 -4.10 18.83 27.35
C ASN A 264 -4.05 20.15 28.15
N PRO A 265 -5.21 20.81 28.41
CA PRO A 265 -5.23 22.10 29.08
C PRO A 265 -4.53 22.07 30.43
N CYS A 266 -3.82 23.15 30.76
CA CYS A 266 -2.99 23.25 31.97
C CYS A 266 -1.76 22.32 32.05
N LEU A 267 -1.68 21.25 31.26
CA LEU A 267 -0.62 20.23 31.34
C LEU A 267 -0.35 19.60 29.97
N THR A 268 0.31 20.34 29.09
CA THR A 268 0.66 19.87 27.75
C THR A 268 1.73 18.77 27.82
N PHE A 269 1.48 17.65 27.16
CA PHE A 269 2.44 16.55 27.08
C PHE A 269 3.43 16.83 25.96
N VAL A 270 4.71 16.56 26.18
CA VAL A 270 5.75 16.69 25.15
C VAL A 270 6.71 15.50 25.18
N THR A 271 7.18 15.12 24.01
CA THR A 271 8.15 14.02 23.85
C THR A 271 9.58 14.46 24.18
N PRO A 272 10.43 13.57 24.73
CA PRO A 272 11.83 13.90 25.00
C PRO A 272 12.65 14.06 23.72
N SER A 273 12.13 13.67 22.54
CA SER A 273 12.83 13.92 21.27
C SER A 273 12.96 15.42 20.94
N LEU A 274 12.22 16.30 21.61
CA LEU A 274 12.34 17.75 21.43
C LEU A 274 13.56 18.35 22.16
N LEU A 275 14.21 17.59 23.05
CA LEU A 275 15.36 18.05 23.84
C LEU A 275 16.66 18.04 23.02
N ALA A 276 16.76 18.94 22.04
CA ALA A 276 17.92 19.04 21.15
C ALA A 276 19.16 19.64 21.86
N GLY A 277 18.96 20.42 22.92
CA GLY A 277 20.00 21.15 23.65
C GLY A 277 20.34 22.52 23.04
N ASP A 278 19.56 22.98 22.07
CA ASP A 278 19.75 24.25 21.36
C ASP A 278 18.44 25.02 21.10
N ARG A 279 17.30 24.54 21.64
CA ARG A 279 15.94 25.09 21.47
C ARG A 279 15.37 24.97 20.07
N SER A 280 16.06 24.30 19.15
CA SER A 280 15.68 24.31 17.74
C SER A 280 14.45 23.47 17.39
N LEU A 281 13.96 22.66 18.33
CA LEU A 281 12.73 21.86 18.20
C LEU A 281 11.58 22.38 19.09
N ALA A 282 11.76 23.53 19.73
CA ALA A 282 10.75 24.12 20.62
C ALA A 282 9.51 24.66 19.86
N ASN A 283 9.52 24.68 18.52
CA ASN A 283 8.36 25.11 17.72
C ASN A 283 7.13 24.23 17.94
N VAL A 284 7.31 22.95 18.29
CA VAL A 284 6.19 22.07 18.68
C VAL A 284 5.43 22.66 19.86
N VAL A 285 6.10 23.33 20.81
CA VAL A 285 5.40 24.02 21.91
C VAL A 285 4.49 25.14 21.40
N ALA A 286 4.85 25.84 20.33
CA ALA A 286 3.97 26.85 19.73
C ALA A 286 2.70 26.22 19.11
N HIS A 287 2.82 25.01 18.56
CA HIS A 287 1.68 24.21 18.08
C HIS A 287 0.74 23.88 19.25
N GLU A 288 1.29 23.31 20.31
CA GLU A 288 0.50 22.94 21.49
C GLU A 288 -0.10 24.17 22.22
N ILE A 289 0.58 25.32 22.17
CA ILE A 289 0.02 26.58 22.68
C ILE A 289 -1.19 27.00 21.86
N ALA A 290 -1.11 26.94 20.52
CA ALA A 290 -2.20 27.36 19.63
C ALA A 290 -3.50 26.59 19.92
N HIS A 291 -3.40 25.31 20.27
CA HIS A 291 -4.55 24.49 20.65
C HIS A 291 -5.35 25.02 21.85
N SER A 292 -4.72 25.82 22.72
CA SER A 292 -5.41 26.49 23.83
C SER A 292 -6.59 27.33 23.38
N TRP A 293 -6.63 27.74 22.11
CA TRP A 293 -7.77 28.40 21.47
C TRP A 293 -8.48 27.46 20.47
N THR A 294 -7.72 26.75 19.64
CA THR A 294 -8.23 25.94 18.51
C THR A 294 -8.14 24.45 18.81
N GLY A 295 -9.25 23.82 19.19
CA GLY A 295 -9.28 22.45 19.69
C GLY A 295 -9.61 22.37 21.17
N ASN A 296 -9.16 23.31 22.00
CA ASN A 296 -9.53 23.32 23.43
C ASN A 296 -10.70 24.25 23.72
N LEU A 297 -10.54 25.56 23.44
CA LEU A 297 -11.54 26.57 23.76
C LEU A 297 -12.74 26.52 22.82
N VAL A 298 -12.45 26.37 21.52
CA VAL A 298 -13.43 26.09 20.45
C VAL A 298 -13.07 24.73 19.85
N THR A 299 -13.96 23.74 19.94
CA THR A 299 -13.73 22.39 19.40
C THR A 299 -14.47 22.18 18.08
N ASN A 300 -14.10 21.17 17.32
CA ASN A 300 -14.95 20.54 16.31
C ASN A 300 -16.17 19.84 16.94
N ALA A 301 -17.31 19.83 16.23
CA ALA A 301 -18.54 19.19 16.71
C ALA A 301 -18.50 17.65 16.66
N THR A 302 -17.78 17.08 15.69
CA THR A 302 -17.57 15.64 15.46
C THR A 302 -16.18 15.44 14.88
N TRP A 303 -15.62 14.23 14.93
CA TRP A 303 -14.31 13.92 14.32
C TRP A 303 -14.27 14.12 12.80
N GLU A 304 -15.42 14.14 12.13
CA GLU A 304 -15.52 14.49 10.69
C GLU A 304 -15.09 15.93 10.39
N HIS A 305 -15.16 16.82 11.39
CA HIS A 305 -14.73 18.22 11.29
C HIS A 305 -13.35 18.48 11.90
N PHE A 306 -12.52 17.44 12.04
CA PHE A 306 -11.23 17.53 12.74
C PHE A 306 -10.26 18.58 12.18
N TRP A 307 -10.38 18.94 10.90
CA TRP A 307 -9.59 20.03 10.31
C TRP A 307 -9.80 21.40 10.99
N LEU A 308 -10.94 21.62 11.66
CA LEU A 308 -11.20 22.85 12.43
C LEU A 308 -10.32 22.96 13.67
N ASN A 309 -9.80 21.83 14.18
CA ASN A 309 -8.77 21.83 15.21
C ASN A 309 -7.41 22.01 14.52
N GLU A 310 -6.96 21.00 13.77
CA GLU A 310 -5.57 20.92 13.30
C GLU A 310 -5.19 21.96 12.25
N GLY A 311 -6.08 22.22 11.30
CA GLY A 311 -5.84 23.22 10.26
C GLY A 311 -5.68 24.62 10.85
N PHE A 312 -6.52 24.96 11.84
CA PHE A 312 -6.45 26.21 12.57
C PHE A 312 -5.23 26.29 13.48
N THR A 313 -4.90 25.21 14.19
CA THR A 313 -3.72 25.15 15.05
C THR A 313 -2.45 25.36 14.24
N VAL A 314 -2.26 24.63 13.14
CA VAL A 314 -1.07 24.80 12.29
C VAL A 314 -1.01 26.21 11.69
N PHE A 315 -2.16 26.79 11.31
CA PHE A 315 -2.22 28.16 10.83
C PHE A 315 -1.82 29.19 11.91
N LEU A 316 -2.31 29.01 13.15
CA LEU A 316 -2.01 29.89 14.27
C LEU A 316 -0.57 29.71 14.79
N GLU A 317 -0.07 28.48 14.88
CA GLU A 317 1.34 28.15 15.17
C GLU A 317 2.27 28.93 14.23
N ARG A 318 2.02 28.84 12.93
CA ARG A 318 2.84 29.52 11.91
C ARG A 318 2.78 31.04 12.05
N LYS A 319 1.65 31.61 12.48
CA LYS A 319 1.55 33.04 12.83
C LYS A 319 2.31 33.40 14.10
N ILE A 320 2.25 32.57 15.16
CA ILE A 320 3.03 32.76 16.40
C ILE A 320 4.53 32.77 16.05
N MET A 321 4.99 31.77 15.30
CA MET A 321 6.38 31.69 14.87
C MET A 321 6.76 32.84 13.94
N GLY A 322 5.84 33.30 13.08
CA GLY A 322 6.02 34.50 12.26
C GLY A 322 6.17 35.79 13.07
N ARG A 323 5.45 35.93 14.20
CA ARG A 323 5.61 37.06 15.13
C ARG A 323 6.96 37.05 15.84
N LEU A 324 7.50 35.86 16.13
CA LEU A 324 8.77 35.71 16.85
C LEU A 324 10.00 35.78 15.93
N TYR A 325 9.90 35.23 14.72
CA TYR A 325 11.04 35.03 13.82
C TYR A 325 10.90 35.68 12.44
N GLY A 326 9.76 36.32 12.16
CA GLY A 326 9.49 37.06 10.92
C GLY A 326 8.65 36.29 9.89
N GLU A 327 8.04 37.03 8.96
CA GLU A 327 7.12 36.47 7.95
C GLU A 327 7.78 35.44 7.03
N GLY A 328 9.07 35.62 6.70
CA GLY A 328 9.82 34.63 5.90
C GLY A 328 9.85 33.24 6.54
N HIS A 329 9.92 33.16 7.88
CA HIS A 329 9.88 31.89 8.62
C HIS A 329 8.49 31.24 8.53
N ARG A 330 7.42 32.03 8.67
CA ARG A 330 6.03 31.57 8.49
C ARG A 330 5.81 31.02 7.08
N GLN A 331 6.23 31.76 6.06
CA GLN A 331 6.10 31.38 4.66
C GLN A 331 6.89 30.11 4.33
N PHE A 332 8.13 30.01 4.82
CA PHE A 332 8.96 28.82 4.68
C PHE A 332 8.29 27.59 5.29
N ALA A 333 7.81 27.69 6.54
CA ALA A 333 7.12 26.58 7.21
C ALA A 333 5.84 26.15 6.47
N ALA A 334 5.06 27.11 5.95
CA ALA A 334 3.85 26.84 5.19
C ALA A 334 4.13 26.16 3.84
N LEU A 335 5.15 26.64 3.12
CA LEU A 335 5.56 26.06 1.84
C LEU A 335 6.14 24.65 2.02
N THR A 336 6.99 24.43 3.02
CA THR A 336 7.51 23.10 3.38
C THR A 336 6.39 22.16 3.80
N GLY A 337 5.42 22.63 4.59
CA GLY A 337 4.24 21.85 4.93
C GLY A 337 3.42 21.43 3.71
N TYR A 338 3.24 22.33 2.75
CA TYR A 338 2.57 22.03 1.49
C TYR A 338 3.36 21.04 0.62
N GLU A 339 4.63 21.33 0.33
CA GLU A 339 5.43 20.56 -0.64
C GLU A 339 5.99 19.25 -0.08
N ASP A 340 6.43 19.23 1.17
CA ASP A 340 7.16 18.10 1.74
C ASP A 340 6.29 17.20 2.64
N ASN A 341 5.14 17.70 3.11
CA ASN A 341 4.22 16.92 3.96
C ASN A 341 2.90 16.61 3.23
N LEU A 342 2.18 17.62 2.76
CA LEU A 342 0.84 17.43 2.17
C LEU A 342 0.87 16.66 0.86
N LEU A 343 1.66 17.12 -0.12
CA LEU A 343 1.72 16.47 -1.43
C LEU A 343 2.18 15.01 -1.32
N PRO A 344 3.27 14.66 -0.60
CA PRO A 344 3.66 13.25 -0.41
C PRO A 344 2.63 12.44 0.36
N CYS A 345 1.92 13.01 1.34
CA CYS A 345 0.84 12.29 2.03
C CYS A 345 -0.28 11.91 1.06
N ILE A 346 -0.71 12.84 0.21
CA ILE A 346 -1.77 12.61 -0.77
C ILE A 346 -1.31 11.64 -1.88
N HIS A 347 -0.09 11.83 -2.41
CA HIS A 347 0.39 11.06 -3.56
C HIS A 347 0.97 9.70 -3.17
N ASP A 348 1.74 9.63 -2.09
CA ASP A 348 2.53 8.45 -1.75
C ASP A 348 1.89 7.58 -0.66
N GLN A 349 1.08 8.15 0.25
CA GLN A 349 0.49 7.39 1.36
C GLN A 349 -0.96 6.94 1.11
N PHE A 350 -1.77 7.76 0.43
CA PHE A 350 -3.18 7.45 0.19
C PHE A 350 -3.51 7.17 -1.28
N ASN A 351 -3.27 8.16 -2.15
CA ASN A 351 -3.82 8.42 -3.50
C ASN A 351 -4.78 9.64 -3.53
N PRO A 352 -4.79 10.46 -4.61
CA PRO A 352 -5.63 11.66 -4.69
C PRO A 352 -7.15 11.45 -4.66
N CYS A 353 -7.65 10.22 -4.86
CA CYS A 353 -9.08 9.93 -4.80
C CYS A 353 -9.51 9.39 -3.42
N HIS A 354 -8.57 9.15 -2.50
CA HIS A 354 -8.85 8.51 -1.23
C HIS A 354 -9.72 9.41 -0.33
N PRO A 355 -10.78 8.89 0.33
CA PRO A 355 -11.70 9.70 1.14
C PRO A 355 -11.03 10.45 2.29
N TYR A 356 -9.95 9.93 2.88
CA TYR A 356 -9.19 10.62 3.94
C TYR A 356 -8.33 11.80 3.46
N THR A 357 -8.38 12.12 2.16
CA THR A 357 -7.76 13.35 1.62
C THR A 357 -8.74 14.54 1.58
N LYS A 358 -9.97 14.35 2.06
CA LYS A 358 -10.96 15.40 2.28
C LYS A 358 -10.69 16.12 3.61
N LEU A 359 -11.13 17.38 3.74
CA LEU A 359 -11.10 18.06 5.04
C LEU A 359 -12.30 17.67 5.91
N ILE A 360 -13.45 17.40 5.28
CA ILE A 360 -14.62 16.81 5.92
C ILE A 360 -14.69 15.34 5.49
N THR A 361 -14.37 14.43 6.41
CA THR A 361 -14.42 12.99 6.19
C THR A 361 -15.79 12.42 6.54
N ASP A 362 -16.13 11.25 6.00
CA ASP A 362 -17.28 10.45 6.46
C ASP A 362 -16.75 9.34 7.36
N LEU A 363 -17.16 9.35 8.63
CA LEU A 363 -16.68 8.40 9.64
C LEU A 363 -17.74 7.37 10.05
N LYS A 364 -18.80 7.20 9.25
CA LYS A 364 -19.82 6.19 9.53
C LYS A 364 -19.23 4.78 9.50
N ASN A 365 -19.29 4.08 10.64
CA ASN A 365 -18.70 2.75 10.83
C ASN A 365 -17.18 2.72 10.57
N VAL A 366 -16.49 3.82 10.86
CA VAL A 366 -15.03 3.93 10.76
C VAL A 366 -14.47 4.35 12.12
N ASP A 367 -13.37 3.74 12.55
CA ASP A 367 -12.64 4.20 13.73
C ASP A 367 -11.99 5.56 13.38
N PRO A 368 -12.26 6.64 14.13
CA PRO A 368 -11.65 7.95 13.86
C PRO A 368 -10.11 7.91 13.77
N ASP A 369 -9.43 7.03 14.50
CA ASP A 369 -7.97 6.90 14.45
C ASP A 369 -7.46 6.49 13.05
N ASP A 370 -8.27 5.78 12.26
CA ASP A 370 -7.91 5.37 10.89
C ASP A 370 -7.92 6.54 9.91
N SER A 371 -8.63 7.63 10.24
CA SER A 371 -8.74 8.83 9.39
C SER A 371 -7.61 9.84 9.59
N TYR A 372 -6.84 9.71 10.68
CA TYR A 372 -5.81 10.68 11.04
C TYR A 372 -4.62 10.65 10.09
N SER A 373 -4.25 11.84 9.62
CA SER A 373 -3.16 12.03 8.68
C SER A 373 -2.66 13.47 8.70
N VAL A 374 -1.70 13.78 7.83
CA VAL A 374 -1.18 15.14 7.60
C VAL A 374 -2.23 16.04 6.91
N VAL A 375 -3.25 15.47 6.28
CA VAL A 375 -4.23 16.21 5.48
C VAL A 375 -4.96 17.30 6.30
N PRO A 376 -5.65 17.00 7.42
CA PRO A 376 -6.38 18.03 8.19
C PRO A 376 -5.47 19.16 8.68
N TYR A 377 -4.20 18.87 8.96
CA TYR A 377 -3.17 19.82 9.37
C TYR A 377 -2.79 20.75 8.22
N GLU A 378 -2.24 20.18 7.13
CA GLU A 378 -1.59 20.97 6.09
C GLU A 378 -2.58 21.49 5.04
N LYS A 379 -3.58 20.69 4.63
CA LYS A 379 -4.63 21.14 3.71
C LYS A 379 -5.52 22.17 4.40
N GLY A 380 -5.80 22.00 5.69
CA GLY A 380 -6.57 22.95 6.49
C GLY A 380 -5.83 24.28 6.66
N SER A 381 -4.54 24.24 7.04
CA SER A 381 -3.70 25.44 7.15
C SER A 381 -3.53 26.18 5.81
N ALA A 382 -3.30 25.43 4.72
CA ALA A 382 -3.22 25.99 3.37
C ALA A 382 -4.54 26.63 2.94
N PHE A 383 -5.69 26.07 3.33
CA PHE A 383 -6.99 26.66 3.02
C PHE A 383 -7.18 28.00 3.74
N LEU A 384 -6.85 28.08 5.03
CA LEU A 384 -6.93 29.34 5.80
C LEU A 384 -5.98 30.40 5.25
N MET A 385 -4.77 30.01 4.84
CA MET A 385 -3.82 30.90 4.20
C MET A 385 -4.32 31.38 2.83
N TYR A 386 -4.93 30.49 2.04
CA TYR A 386 -5.56 30.88 0.77
C TYR A 386 -6.65 31.93 1.00
N ILE A 387 -7.55 31.71 1.96
CA ILE A 387 -8.60 32.68 2.31
C ILE A 387 -7.98 34.01 2.76
N GLU A 388 -6.98 33.99 3.66
CA GLU A 388 -6.27 35.20 4.10
C GLU A 388 -5.71 36.01 2.92
N GLN A 389 -5.12 35.32 1.93
CA GLN A 389 -4.58 35.94 0.72
C GLN A 389 -5.68 36.51 -0.20
N GLN A 390 -6.80 35.81 -0.36
CA GLN A 390 -7.93 36.30 -1.15
C GLN A 390 -8.58 37.53 -0.52
N ILE A 391 -8.70 37.57 0.81
CA ILE A 391 -9.17 38.76 1.54
C ILE A 391 -8.20 39.94 1.35
N GLY A 392 -6.90 39.66 1.21
CA GLY A 392 -5.85 40.63 0.91
C GLY A 392 -5.41 41.47 2.12
N SER A 393 -5.71 41.02 3.34
CA SER A 393 -5.32 41.72 4.58
C SER A 393 -5.08 40.73 5.71
N ASN A 394 -3.82 40.57 6.08
CA ASN A 394 -3.39 39.74 7.21
C ASN A 394 -3.98 40.24 8.55
N GLU A 395 -3.91 41.55 8.81
CA GLU A 395 -4.45 42.16 10.03
C GLU A 395 -5.97 41.93 10.15
N ARG A 396 -6.70 42.05 9.04
CA ARG A 396 -8.15 41.86 9.06
C ARG A 396 -8.54 40.40 9.25
N PHE A 397 -7.74 39.47 8.74
CA PHE A 397 -7.93 38.05 9.00
C PHE A 397 -7.62 37.69 10.47
N GLU A 398 -6.65 38.34 11.09
CA GLU A 398 -6.41 38.21 12.54
C GLU A 398 -7.57 38.77 13.39
N GLN A 399 -8.18 39.87 12.96
CA GLN A 399 -9.41 40.38 13.60
C GLN A 399 -10.56 39.36 13.47
N PHE A 400 -10.70 38.69 12.32
CA PHE A 400 -11.64 37.59 12.16
C PHE A 400 -11.34 36.44 13.11
N LEU A 401 -10.07 36.01 13.22
CA LEU A 401 -9.69 34.93 14.12
C LEU A 401 -10.11 35.23 15.57
N LYS A 402 -9.85 36.45 16.05
CA LYS A 402 -10.30 36.89 17.39
C LYS A 402 -11.82 36.90 17.52
N ALA A 403 -12.54 37.39 16.51
CA ALA A 403 -13.99 37.44 16.52
C ALA A 403 -14.63 36.04 16.51
N TYR A 404 -14.09 35.13 15.68
CA TYR A 404 -14.49 33.72 15.61
C TYR A 404 -14.30 33.01 16.96
N LEU A 405 -13.10 33.12 17.55
CA LEU A 405 -12.80 32.52 18.85
C LEU A 405 -13.65 33.11 19.98
N ALA A 406 -13.92 34.41 19.95
CA ALA A 406 -14.79 35.06 20.92
C ALA A 406 -16.26 34.61 20.77
N LYS A 407 -16.75 34.45 19.55
CA LYS A 407 -18.14 34.05 19.25
C LYS A 407 -18.43 32.62 19.70
N PHE A 408 -17.52 31.69 19.43
CA PHE A 408 -17.71 30.27 19.72
C PHE A 408 -16.99 29.79 20.99
N LYS A 409 -16.53 30.72 21.83
CA LYS A 409 -15.87 30.41 23.10
C LYS A 409 -16.71 29.41 23.92
N TYR A 410 -16.08 28.32 24.35
CA TYR A 410 -16.69 27.19 25.09
C TYR A 410 -17.71 26.35 24.30
N GLN A 411 -17.77 26.50 22.97
CA GLN A 411 -18.67 25.74 22.11
C GLN A 411 -17.90 24.80 21.20
N ALA A 412 -18.63 23.83 20.64
CA ALA A 412 -18.19 23.00 19.52
C ALA A 412 -18.82 23.52 18.22
N VAL A 413 -18.07 23.47 17.11
CA VAL A 413 -18.47 24.05 15.83
C VAL A 413 -18.45 23.03 14.69
N THR A 414 -19.38 23.18 13.77
CA THR A 414 -19.35 22.50 12.48
C THR A 414 -18.65 23.37 11.44
N THR A 415 -18.26 22.76 10.32
CA THR A 415 -17.68 23.53 9.21
C THR A 415 -18.66 24.58 8.67
N ASP A 416 -19.96 24.28 8.64
CA ASP A 416 -20.99 25.22 8.20
C ASP A 416 -21.15 26.41 9.16
N MET A 417 -21.10 26.17 10.47
CA MET A 417 -21.15 27.25 11.47
C MET A 417 -19.95 28.18 11.34
N TRP A 418 -18.76 27.62 11.14
CA TRP A 418 -17.55 28.40 10.88
C TRP A 418 -17.68 29.21 9.58
N LYS A 419 -18.11 28.57 8.48
CA LYS A 419 -18.28 29.23 7.18
C LYS A 419 -19.28 30.39 7.26
N ALA A 420 -20.42 30.18 7.92
CA ALA A 420 -21.41 31.23 8.14
C ALA A 420 -20.83 32.42 8.94
N CYS A 421 -19.99 32.15 9.94
CA CYS A 421 -19.29 33.20 10.69
C CYS A 421 -18.28 33.98 9.83
N LEU A 422 -17.57 33.28 8.93
CA LEU A 422 -16.65 33.90 7.97
C LEU A 422 -17.41 34.83 7.01
N GLU A 423 -18.51 34.35 6.43
CA GLU A 423 -19.37 35.10 5.51
C GLU A 423 -20.01 36.32 6.18
N GLU A 424 -20.46 36.17 7.43
CA GLU A 424 -21.00 37.27 8.24
C GLU A 424 -19.94 38.36 8.51
N PHE A 425 -18.74 37.96 8.96
CA PHE A 425 -17.68 38.90 9.30
C PHE A 425 -17.13 39.65 8.07
N PHE A 426 -17.08 38.98 6.92
CA PHE A 426 -16.58 39.51 5.66
C PHE A 426 -17.70 39.80 4.65
N ALA A 427 -18.86 40.25 5.13
CA ALA A 427 -20.01 40.56 4.27
C ALA A 427 -19.68 41.62 3.19
N ASP A 428 -18.77 42.56 3.47
CA ASP A 428 -18.26 43.55 2.51
C ASP A 428 -17.29 42.97 1.47
N LYS A 429 -16.79 41.75 1.68
CA LYS A 429 -15.96 40.98 0.77
C LYS A 429 -16.70 39.76 0.20
N LYS A 430 -18.04 39.78 0.20
CA LYS A 430 -18.86 38.68 -0.32
C LYS A 430 -18.43 38.20 -1.71
N ALA A 431 -18.17 39.11 -2.66
CA ALA A 431 -17.72 38.72 -4.00
C ALA A 431 -16.38 37.96 -4.03
N VAL A 432 -15.49 38.21 -3.05
CA VAL A 432 -14.24 37.45 -2.90
C VAL A 432 -14.54 36.04 -2.40
N LEU A 433 -15.38 35.91 -1.37
CA LEU A 433 -15.78 34.62 -0.81
C LEU A 433 -16.57 33.77 -1.80
N ASP A 434 -17.48 34.38 -2.57
CA ASP A 434 -18.28 33.70 -3.59
C ASP A 434 -17.42 33.09 -4.72
N ASN A 435 -16.18 33.56 -4.91
CA ASN A 435 -15.22 33.00 -5.88
C ASN A 435 -14.40 31.83 -5.32
N ILE A 436 -14.50 31.53 -4.02
CA ILE A 436 -13.80 30.40 -3.41
C ILE A 436 -14.67 29.15 -3.56
N ASP A 437 -14.13 28.12 -4.20
CA ASP A 437 -14.79 26.82 -4.30
C ASP A 437 -14.68 26.03 -2.99
N PHE A 438 -15.52 26.40 -2.01
CA PHE A 438 -15.56 25.73 -0.70
C PHE A 438 -15.81 24.23 -0.82
N HIS A 439 -16.60 23.78 -1.82
CA HIS A 439 -16.89 22.37 -1.99
C HIS A 439 -15.63 21.59 -2.33
N LYS A 440 -14.83 22.07 -3.29
CA LYS A 440 -13.56 21.41 -3.66
C LYS A 440 -12.54 21.36 -2.53
N TRP A 441 -12.46 22.40 -1.71
CA TRP A 441 -11.54 22.40 -0.57
C TRP A 441 -11.98 21.43 0.52
N LEU A 442 -13.29 21.41 0.82
CA LEU A 442 -13.82 20.73 2.00
C LEU A 442 -14.19 19.26 1.73
N ASN A 443 -14.86 18.98 0.61
CA ASN A 443 -15.54 17.71 0.35
C ASN A 443 -14.88 16.85 -0.73
N ASP A 444 -14.10 17.45 -1.63
CA ASP A 444 -13.44 16.70 -2.69
C ASP A 444 -12.10 16.11 -2.20
N PRO A 445 -11.79 14.85 -2.58
CA PRO A 445 -10.50 14.25 -2.28
C PRO A 445 -9.40 14.89 -3.13
N GLY A 446 -8.16 14.73 -2.68
CA GLY A 446 -6.96 15.06 -3.42
C GLY A 446 -6.34 16.39 -3.05
N VAL A 447 -5.44 16.84 -3.92
CA VAL A 447 -4.66 18.07 -3.72
C VAL A 447 -5.58 19.30 -3.67
N PRO A 448 -5.19 20.36 -2.95
CA PRO A 448 -5.89 21.64 -3.00
C PRO A 448 -6.20 22.12 -4.42
N PRO A 449 -7.40 22.65 -4.71
CA PRO A 449 -7.75 23.16 -6.04
C PRO A 449 -6.90 24.38 -6.42
N ASN A 450 -6.34 25.09 -5.42
CA ASN A 450 -5.43 26.20 -5.63
C ASN A 450 -4.25 26.10 -4.65
N LYS A 451 -3.01 26.22 -5.15
CA LYS A 451 -1.81 26.39 -4.32
C LYS A 451 -1.79 27.85 -3.80
N PRO A 452 -1.73 28.10 -2.47
CA PRO A 452 -1.48 29.45 -1.96
C PRO A 452 -0.18 30.02 -2.51
N GLN A 453 -0.07 31.35 -2.57
CA GLN A 453 1.16 32.00 -3.01
C GLN A 453 2.15 32.05 -1.85
N TYR A 454 3.37 31.54 -2.05
CA TYR A 454 4.40 31.48 -1.01
C TYR A 454 5.64 32.28 -1.42
N ASP A 455 6.35 32.84 -0.43
CA ASP A 455 7.72 33.30 -0.63
C ASP A 455 8.66 32.08 -0.68
N GLU A 456 9.28 31.85 -1.84
CA GLU A 456 10.18 30.71 -2.05
C GLU A 456 11.65 31.01 -1.72
N THR A 457 11.99 32.24 -1.29
CA THR A 457 13.39 32.70 -1.15
C THR A 457 14.25 31.75 -0.31
N LEU A 458 13.75 31.34 0.87
CA LEU A 458 14.49 30.45 1.77
C LEU A 458 14.53 29.00 1.25
N VAL A 459 13.43 28.51 0.66
CA VAL A 459 13.39 27.17 0.05
C VAL A 459 14.37 27.06 -1.13
N GLU A 460 14.46 28.10 -1.95
CA GLU A 460 15.38 28.12 -3.09
C GLU A 460 16.86 28.15 -2.65
N ALA A 461 17.17 28.80 -1.53
CA ALA A 461 18.50 28.71 -0.92
C ALA A 461 18.83 27.26 -0.50
N CYS A 462 17.88 26.56 0.12
CA CYS A 462 18.02 25.15 0.49
C CYS A 462 18.21 24.24 -0.73
N ARG A 463 17.40 24.42 -1.78
CA ARG A 463 17.49 23.66 -3.05
C ARG A 463 18.86 23.87 -3.70
N LYS A 464 19.38 25.09 -3.73
CA LYS A 464 20.73 25.40 -4.25
C LYS A 464 21.83 24.68 -3.49
N LEU A 465 21.77 24.65 -2.16
CA LEU A 465 22.77 23.94 -1.35
C LEU A 465 22.68 22.41 -1.57
N ALA A 466 21.48 21.86 -1.61
CA ALA A 466 21.27 20.44 -1.91
C ALA A 466 21.83 20.05 -3.29
N LYS A 467 21.59 20.89 -4.31
CA LYS A 467 22.10 20.69 -5.67
C LYS A 467 23.63 20.62 -5.72
N LYS A 468 24.35 21.41 -4.90
CA LYS A 468 25.82 21.31 -4.81
C LYS A 468 26.29 19.91 -4.40
N TRP A 469 25.57 19.25 -3.48
CA TRP A 469 25.88 17.87 -3.04
C TRP A 469 25.49 16.82 -4.07
N VAL A 470 24.32 16.97 -4.68
CA VAL A 470 23.77 16.02 -5.64
C VAL A 470 24.57 16.03 -6.93
N ASP A 471 24.78 17.21 -7.53
CA ASP A 471 25.33 17.35 -8.88
C ASP A 471 26.87 17.41 -8.91
N GLY A 472 27.51 17.82 -7.81
CA GLY A 472 28.98 17.91 -7.75
C GLY A 472 29.65 16.54 -7.90
N SER A 473 30.82 16.46 -8.51
CA SER A 473 31.62 15.23 -8.50
C SER A 473 32.11 14.91 -7.07
N ASP A 474 32.61 13.68 -6.86
CA ASP A 474 33.22 13.31 -5.57
C ASP A 474 34.40 14.25 -5.20
N ALA A 475 35.10 14.85 -6.17
CA ALA A 475 36.14 15.84 -5.87
C ALA A 475 35.54 17.20 -5.45
N ASP A 476 34.47 17.63 -6.11
CA ASP A 476 33.85 18.95 -5.91
C ASP A 476 33.23 19.10 -4.52
N VAL A 477 32.70 18.02 -3.94
CA VAL A 477 32.05 18.08 -2.62
C VAL A 477 33.02 18.42 -1.48
N ASN A 478 34.34 18.26 -1.68
CA ASN A 478 35.33 18.68 -0.67
C ASN A 478 35.50 20.19 -0.58
N ALA A 479 35.07 20.95 -1.59
CA ALA A 479 35.09 22.40 -1.56
C ALA A 479 33.87 22.99 -0.82
N ILE A 480 32.85 22.18 -0.51
CA ILE A 480 31.68 22.60 0.25
C ILE A 480 32.08 22.75 1.72
N THR A 481 31.95 23.96 2.25
CA THR A 481 32.19 24.23 3.68
C THR A 481 30.91 24.11 4.50
N LYS A 482 31.08 24.06 5.83
CA LYS A 482 29.96 24.04 6.77
C LYS A 482 29.23 25.39 6.90
N ASP A 483 29.74 26.47 6.31
CA ASP A 483 29.28 27.83 6.62
C ASP A 483 27.84 28.06 6.13
N ASP A 484 27.53 27.63 4.90
CA ASP A 484 26.18 27.70 4.31
C ASP A 484 25.15 26.86 5.10
N PHE A 485 25.59 25.80 5.78
CA PHE A 485 24.72 24.91 6.54
C PHE A 485 24.58 25.33 8.01
N THR A 486 25.64 25.86 8.62
CA THR A 486 25.64 26.25 10.04
C THR A 486 24.82 27.51 10.31
N THR A 487 24.74 28.42 9.33
CA THR A 487 23.94 29.64 9.39
C THR A 487 22.43 29.40 9.22
N MET A 488 22.03 28.24 8.67
CA MET A 488 20.64 27.84 8.50
C MET A 488 19.99 27.44 9.83
N THR A 489 18.68 27.71 9.93
CA THR A 489 17.80 27.17 10.95
C THR A 489 17.69 25.65 10.84
N SER A 490 17.24 24.97 11.89
CA SER A 490 17.06 23.50 11.85
C SER A 490 16.05 23.05 10.80
N ALA A 491 14.99 23.84 10.55
CA ALA A 491 14.01 23.53 9.51
C ALA A 491 14.61 23.64 8.09
N GLU A 492 15.44 24.65 7.84
CA GLU A 492 16.19 24.78 6.57
C GLU A 492 17.19 23.64 6.37
N LYS A 493 17.94 23.25 7.42
CA LYS A 493 18.83 22.08 7.38
C LYS A 493 18.09 20.81 7.01
N VAL A 494 16.92 20.56 7.61
CA VAL A 494 16.06 19.42 7.26
C VAL A 494 15.59 19.51 5.81
N LYS A 495 15.20 20.70 5.32
CA LYS A 495 14.81 20.90 3.91
C LYS A 495 15.97 20.59 2.95
N VAL A 496 17.20 20.99 3.26
CA VAL A 496 18.39 20.64 2.46
C VAL A 496 18.54 19.12 2.37
N LEU A 497 18.50 18.41 3.50
CA LEU A 497 18.60 16.95 3.53
C LEU A 497 17.45 16.27 2.80
N GLN A 498 16.22 16.80 2.93
CA GLN A 498 15.06 16.32 2.20
C GLN A 498 15.25 16.44 0.68
N CYS A 499 15.74 17.59 0.18
CA CYS A 499 16.04 17.78 -1.23
C CYS A 499 17.14 16.83 -1.74
N ILE A 500 18.12 16.47 -0.90
CA ILE A 500 19.12 15.46 -1.23
C ILE A 500 18.49 14.07 -1.31
N ARG A 501 17.63 13.70 -0.35
CA ARG A 501 16.94 12.40 -0.27
C ARG A 501 16.09 12.12 -1.52
N THR A 502 15.43 13.15 -2.05
CA THR A 502 14.56 13.03 -3.24
C THR A 502 15.35 12.92 -4.54
N ALA A 503 16.60 13.37 -4.59
CA ALA A 503 17.42 13.34 -5.82
C ALA A 503 18.03 11.96 -6.16
N GLY A 504 17.99 10.98 -5.25
CA GLY A 504 18.53 9.63 -5.45
C GLY A 504 19.67 9.26 -4.49
N PRO A 505 20.18 8.01 -4.53
CA PRO A 505 21.25 7.58 -3.64
C PRO A 505 22.58 8.27 -3.99
N LEU A 506 23.27 8.80 -2.97
CA LEU A 506 24.62 9.36 -3.12
C LEU A 506 25.69 8.26 -3.05
N SER A 507 26.87 8.53 -3.63
CA SER A 507 28.04 7.66 -3.47
C SER A 507 28.47 7.56 -2.00
N THR A 508 29.10 6.45 -1.61
CA THR A 508 29.67 6.30 -0.27
C THR A 508 30.60 7.45 0.10
N TYR A 509 31.39 7.92 -0.87
CA TYR A 509 32.28 9.06 -0.69
C TYR A 509 31.54 10.34 -0.31
N LYS A 510 30.47 10.67 -1.04
CA LYS A 510 29.62 11.83 -0.75
C LYS A 510 28.95 11.70 0.61
N LEU A 511 28.48 10.50 0.98
CA LEU A 511 27.88 10.27 2.29
C LEU A 511 28.86 10.54 3.43
N GLU A 512 30.09 10.02 3.31
CA GLU A 512 31.16 10.27 4.28
C GLU A 512 31.57 11.75 4.33
N ALA A 513 31.64 12.41 3.17
CA ALA A 513 31.94 13.83 3.09
C ALA A 513 30.84 14.69 3.73
N LEU A 514 29.57 14.36 3.49
CA LEU A 514 28.42 15.08 4.02
C LEU A 514 28.33 14.92 5.55
N ASP A 515 28.49 13.70 6.06
CA ASP A 515 28.55 13.45 7.51
C ASP A 515 29.76 14.15 8.15
N ARG A 516 30.95 14.08 7.54
CA ARG A 516 32.14 14.78 8.05
C ARG A 516 31.96 16.29 8.07
N THR A 517 31.33 16.88 7.05
CA THR A 517 31.18 18.33 6.90
C THR A 517 30.14 18.89 7.88
N TYR A 518 29.02 18.19 8.07
CA TYR A 518 27.88 18.68 8.86
C TYR A 518 27.68 17.95 10.20
N SER A 519 28.47 16.91 10.50
CA SER A 519 28.42 16.14 11.74
C SER A 519 27.05 15.49 12.03
N LEU A 520 26.40 14.96 10.99
CA LEU A 520 24.98 14.56 11.04
C LEU A 520 24.69 13.35 11.92
N LEU A 521 25.56 12.32 11.92
CA LEU A 521 25.44 11.16 12.80
C LEU A 521 25.48 11.55 14.28
N SER A 522 26.26 12.58 14.59
CA SER A 522 26.42 13.13 15.95
C SER A 522 25.39 14.18 16.34
N SER A 523 24.49 14.56 15.43
CA SER A 523 23.46 15.56 15.70
C SER A 523 22.56 15.13 16.86
N ARG A 524 22.37 16.03 17.83
CA ARG A 524 21.39 15.87 18.92
C ARG A 524 19.98 16.26 18.48
N ASN A 525 19.85 17.10 17.46
CA ASN A 525 18.57 17.41 16.84
C ASN A 525 18.06 16.16 16.10
N CYS A 526 16.98 15.58 16.60
CA CYS A 526 16.44 14.32 16.11
C CYS A 526 15.85 14.41 14.69
N GLU A 527 15.31 15.57 14.29
CA GLU A 527 14.77 15.79 12.93
C GLU A 527 15.89 15.80 11.88
N ILE A 528 17.00 16.50 12.18
CA ILE A 528 18.20 16.50 11.33
C ILE A 528 18.80 15.08 11.24
N LYS A 529 18.95 14.41 12.39
CA LYS A 529 19.50 13.05 12.44
C LYS A 529 18.62 12.07 11.67
N PHE A 530 17.30 12.15 11.84
CA PHE A 530 16.34 11.31 11.12
C PHE A 530 16.43 11.53 9.60
N ALA A 531 16.41 12.78 9.14
CA ALA A 531 16.56 13.11 7.71
C ALA A 531 17.86 12.54 7.12
N TRP A 532 18.95 12.60 7.87
CA TRP A 532 20.22 11.99 7.49
C TRP A 532 20.15 10.46 7.43
N LEU A 533 19.61 9.81 8.47
CA LEU A 533 19.47 8.35 8.51
C LEU A 533 18.66 7.83 7.31
N GLN A 534 17.62 8.55 6.88
CA GLN A 534 16.87 8.17 5.69
C GLN A 534 17.73 8.19 4.41
N ILE A 535 18.57 9.21 4.23
CA ILE A 535 19.49 9.29 3.08
C ILE A 535 20.48 8.12 3.12
N ALA A 536 21.13 7.91 4.26
CA ALA A 536 22.17 6.91 4.43
C ALA A 536 21.65 5.46 4.32
N VAL A 537 20.49 5.17 4.90
CA VAL A 537 19.83 3.85 4.80
C VAL A 537 19.37 3.60 3.36
N LYS A 538 18.76 4.60 2.70
CA LYS A 538 18.37 4.51 1.28
C LYS A 538 19.57 4.22 0.38
N ALA A 539 20.74 4.78 0.70
CA ALA A 539 21.99 4.55 0.00
C ALA A 539 22.77 3.30 0.47
N ARG A 540 22.20 2.49 1.36
CA ARG A 540 22.79 1.25 1.90
C ARG A 540 24.17 1.44 2.56
N TRP A 541 24.42 2.59 3.18
CA TRP A 541 25.69 2.86 3.84
C TRP A 541 25.77 2.14 5.19
N SER A 542 26.41 0.96 5.20
CA SER A 542 26.41 0.04 6.34
C SER A 542 26.88 0.63 7.67
N GLN A 543 27.77 1.64 7.65
CA GLN A 543 28.25 2.33 8.85
C GLN A 543 27.13 3.06 9.62
N VAL A 544 26.02 3.40 8.95
CA VAL A 544 24.87 4.08 9.57
C VAL A 544 24.00 3.14 10.41
N LEU A 545 24.06 1.82 10.16
CA LEU A 545 23.09 0.86 10.72
C LEU A 545 23.06 0.85 12.26
N PRO A 546 24.19 0.86 12.98
CA PRO A 546 24.17 0.93 14.45
C PRO A 546 23.48 2.21 14.96
N ALA A 547 23.71 3.34 14.28
CA ALA A 547 23.08 4.61 14.64
C ALA A 547 21.58 4.63 14.32
N ALA A 548 21.16 4.02 13.21
CA ALA A 548 19.76 3.87 12.85
C ALA A 548 19.03 2.97 13.86
N LEU A 549 19.62 1.82 14.22
CA LEU A 549 19.05 0.91 15.21
C LEU A 549 18.97 1.56 16.59
N GLN A 550 20.01 2.28 17.00
CA GLN A 550 19.99 3.04 18.25
C GLN A 550 18.87 4.10 18.22
N PHE A 551 18.68 4.80 17.10
CA PHE A 551 17.66 5.83 16.97
C PHE A 551 16.25 5.27 17.14
N VAL A 552 15.92 4.18 16.44
CA VAL A 552 14.59 3.54 16.51
C VAL A 552 14.32 2.82 17.83
N THR A 553 15.36 2.43 18.57
CA THR A 553 15.20 1.85 19.92
C THR A 553 15.19 2.91 21.03
N THR A 554 15.57 4.15 20.73
CA THR A 554 15.57 5.27 21.69
C THR A 554 14.25 6.04 21.69
N TYR A 555 13.64 6.27 20.52
CA TYR A 555 12.45 7.13 20.39
C TYR A 555 11.24 6.34 19.89
N GLY A 556 10.16 6.31 20.68
CA GLY A 556 8.89 5.63 20.35
C GLY A 556 8.00 6.35 19.33
N ARG A 557 8.46 7.47 18.73
CA ARG A 557 7.65 8.25 17.79
C ARG A 557 7.45 7.51 16.48
N LEU A 558 6.19 7.23 16.14
CA LEU A 558 5.81 6.54 14.89
C LEU A 558 6.34 7.26 13.63
N LYS A 559 6.47 8.60 13.70
CA LYS A 559 7.12 9.44 12.69
C LYS A 559 8.51 8.94 12.27
N TYR A 560 9.29 8.42 13.23
CA TYR A 560 10.66 7.95 12.98
C TYR A 560 10.72 6.45 12.72
N LEU A 561 9.95 5.67 13.50
CA LEU A 561 9.98 4.22 13.47
C LEU A 561 9.53 3.68 12.11
N ARG A 562 8.32 4.05 11.67
CA ARG A 562 7.72 3.47 10.46
C ARG A 562 8.60 3.68 9.22
N PRO A 563 9.12 4.89 8.92
CA PRO A 563 9.94 5.09 7.75
C PRO A 563 11.26 4.33 7.81
N LEU A 564 12.00 4.37 8.94
CA LEU A 564 13.30 3.69 9.01
C LEU A 564 13.14 2.15 8.96
N TYR A 565 12.16 1.56 9.64
CA TYR A 565 11.91 0.12 9.54
C TYR A 565 11.55 -0.31 8.11
N ARG A 566 10.69 0.45 7.42
CA ARG A 566 10.36 0.19 6.01
C ARG A 566 11.60 0.31 5.12
N MET A 567 12.43 1.33 5.33
CA MET A 567 13.64 1.56 4.55
C MET A 567 14.77 0.56 4.83
N THR A 568 14.73 -0.18 5.96
CA THR A 568 15.64 -1.30 6.21
C THR A 568 15.15 -2.63 5.64
N ALA A 569 13.91 -2.71 5.14
CA ALA A 569 13.30 -3.93 4.62
C ALA A 569 13.62 -4.21 3.13
N VAL A 570 14.72 -3.68 2.61
CA VAL A 570 15.02 -3.62 1.16
C VAL A 570 15.36 -4.98 0.53
N ASP A 571 15.64 -6.01 1.35
CA ASP A 571 15.79 -7.40 0.89
C ASP A 571 14.52 -8.25 1.16
N ARG A 572 13.38 -7.61 1.41
CA ARG A 572 12.10 -8.29 1.64
C ARG A 572 11.34 -8.43 0.33
N ASP A 573 10.73 -9.59 0.14
CA ASP A 573 9.62 -9.75 -0.77
C ASP A 573 8.33 -9.38 -0.02
N PRO A 574 7.65 -8.26 -0.36
CA PRO A 574 6.43 -7.87 0.34
C PRO A 574 5.33 -8.92 0.20
N SER A 575 5.44 -9.87 -0.73
CA SER A 575 4.45 -10.92 -0.99
C SER A 575 4.76 -12.26 -0.30
N SER A 576 5.86 -12.35 0.45
CA SER A 576 6.24 -13.55 1.23
C SER A 576 6.46 -13.22 2.70
N SER A 577 6.12 -14.17 3.55
CA SER A 577 6.38 -14.14 4.99
C SER A 577 7.61 -14.95 5.39
N SER A 578 8.23 -15.65 4.43
CA SER A 578 9.39 -16.51 4.67
C SER A 578 10.64 -15.73 5.09
N ASN A 579 11.50 -16.36 5.89
CA ASN A 579 12.78 -15.77 6.32
C ASN A 579 13.92 -16.09 5.35
N PHE A 580 13.67 -15.91 4.05
CA PHE A 580 14.58 -16.32 2.97
C PHE A 580 15.94 -15.61 2.97
N THR A 581 16.07 -14.51 3.72
CA THR A 581 17.36 -13.81 3.96
C THR A 581 18.20 -14.44 5.07
N GLU A 582 17.61 -15.29 5.92
CA GLU A 582 18.27 -16.00 7.02
C GLU A 582 18.56 -17.47 6.67
N ALA A 583 17.69 -18.11 5.89
CA ALA A 583 17.85 -19.46 5.40
C ALA A 583 17.33 -19.56 3.96
N THR A 584 17.84 -20.51 3.18
CA THR A 584 17.35 -20.78 1.82
C THR A 584 17.10 -22.27 1.63
N VAL A 585 16.12 -22.61 0.80
CA VAL A 585 15.97 -23.98 0.27
C VAL A 585 16.97 -24.17 -0.88
N THR A 586 17.65 -25.31 -0.93
CA THR A 586 18.62 -25.67 -1.99
C THR A 586 18.13 -26.85 -2.84
N HIS A 587 17.29 -27.72 -2.27
CA HIS A 587 16.64 -28.82 -2.96
C HIS A 587 15.29 -29.18 -2.32
N ALA A 588 14.36 -29.71 -3.10
CA ALA A 588 13.10 -30.28 -2.61
C ALA A 588 12.84 -31.68 -3.21
N ASP A 589 12.54 -32.67 -2.38
CA ASP A 589 12.05 -33.98 -2.83
C ASP A 589 10.53 -34.07 -2.59
N LEU A 590 9.76 -34.26 -3.66
CA LEU A 590 8.29 -34.23 -3.62
C LEU A 590 7.70 -35.62 -3.87
N HIS A 591 7.00 -36.19 -2.91
CA HIS A 591 6.37 -37.51 -3.04
C HIS A 591 4.86 -37.39 -2.94
N TRP A 592 4.17 -37.46 -4.09
CA TRP A 592 2.76 -37.13 -4.19
C TRP A 592 1.89 -38.28 -4.69
N ASN A 593 0.70 -38.37 -4.13
CA ASN A 593 -0.40 -39.20 -4.59
C ASN A 593 -1.61 -38.32 -4.90
N LEU A 594 -2.02 -38.29 -6.16
CA LEU A 594 -3.14 -37.47 -6.61
C LEU A 594 -4.48 -38.17 -6.37
N ASP A 595 -5.36 -37.49 -5.63
CA ASP A 595 -6.72 -37.91 -5.33
C ASP A 595 -7.71 -37.04 -6.13
N PHE A 596 -8.10 -37.52 -7.32
CA PHE A 596 -9.07 -36.85 -8.18
C PHE A 596 -10.48 -36.79 -7.57
N ASN A 597 -10.84 -37.74 -6.69
CA ASN A 597 -12.14 -37.73 -6.02
C ASN A 597 -12.17 -36.67 -4.92
N GLY A 598 -11.10 -36.60 -4.13
CA GLY A 598 -10.92 -35.59 -3.08
C GLY A 598 -10.48 -34.20 -3.59
N LYS A 599 -10.10 -34.09 -4.88
CA LYS A 599 -9.51 -32.91 -5.53
C LYS A 599 -8.28 -32.37 -4.77
N ARG A 600 -7.38 -33.26 -4.35
CA ARG A 600 -6.25 -32.93 -3.48
C ARG A 600 -4.98 -33.67 -3.86
N ILE A 601 -3.85 -33.09 -3.48
CA ILE A 601 -2.54 -33.75 -3.44
C ILE A 601 -2.31 -34.24 -2.01
N ARG A 602 -1.93 -35.51 -1.84
CA ARG A 602 -1.51 -36.09 -0.55
C ARG A 602 -0.09 -36.62 -0.64
N GLY A 603 0.72 -36.39 0.38
CA GLY A 603 2.01 -37.04 0.50
C GLY A 603 3.01 -36.19 1.28
N SER A 604 4.26 -36.20 0.85
CA SER A 604 5.35 -35.55 1.56
C SER A 604 6.21 -34.65 0.70
N ALA A 605 6.85 -33.69 1.36
CA ALA A 605 7.91 -32.86 0.82
C ALA A 605 9.11 -32.90 1.77
N SER A 606 10.31 -33.10 1.25
CA SER A 606 11.56 -32.97 2.00
C SER A 606 12.32 -31.75 1.50
N LEU A 607 12.46 -30.74 2.35
CA LEU A 607 13.17 -29.50 2.02
C LEU A 607 14.60 -29.56 2.57
N HIS A 608 15.59 -29.41 1.70
CA HIS A 608 16.99 -29.25 2.09
C HIS A 608 17.25 -27.76 2.25
N ILE A 609 17.49 -27.34 3.48
CA ILE A 609 17.71 -25.94 3.83
C ILE A 609 19.17 -25.68 4.15
N LYS A 610 19.60 -24.45 3.89
CA LYS A 610 20.90 -23.92 4.27
C LYS A 610 20.73 -22.61 5.02
N ALA A 611 21.34 -22.49 6.20
CA ALA A 611 21.41 -21.23 6.92
C ALA A 611 22.33 -20.24 6.16
N LEU A 612 21.78 -19.08 5.81
CA LEU A 612 22.53 -17.93 5.30
C LEU A 612 23.05 -17.03 6.43
N ARG A 613 22.41 -17.11 7.60
CA ARG A 613 22.80 -16.48 8.86
C ARG A 613 22.45 -17.44 10.01
N THR A 614 23.06 -17.27 11.17
CA THR A 614 22.67 -18.04 12.36
C THR A 614 21.19 -17.79 12.67
N THR A 615 20.39 -18.86 12.70
CA THR A 615 18.94 -18.81 12.96
C THR A 615 18.50 -20.09 13.67
N ASP A 616 17.44 -20.03 14.46
CA ASP A 616 16.79 -21.16 15.13
C ASP A 616 15.42 -21.52 14.53
N GLN A 617 14.94 -20.71 13.58
CA GLN A 617 13.61 -20.84 12.98
C GLN A 617 13.69 -20.97 11.46
N LEU A 618 12.78 -21.78 10.91
CA LEU A 618 12.45 -21.76 9.49
C LEU A 618 11.03 -21.21 9.34
N VAL A 619 10.88 -20.18 8.51
CA VAL A 619 9.59 -19.56 8.21
C VAL A 619 9.27 -19.82 6.75
N LEU A 620 8.12 -20.43 6.49
CA LEU A 620 7.61 -20.77 5.16
C LEU A 620 6.23 -20.16 4.93
N ASP A 621 5.87 -20.04 3.66
CA ASP A 621 4.53 -19.67 3.22
C ASP A 621 3.66 -20.92 3.05
N GLY A 622 2.37 -20.78 3.37
CA GLY A 622 1.33 -21.79 3.14
C GLY A 622 -0.01 -21.15 2.79
N GLN A 623 -0.93 -21.93 2.24
CA GLN A 623 -2.32 -21.52 2.07
C GLN A 623 -3.25 -22.74 2.06
N GLY A 624 -4.03 -22.92 3.13
CA GLY A 624 -5.02 -24.00 3.22
C GLY A 624 -4.42 -25.41 3.23
N LEU A 625 -3.14 -25.53 3.62
CA LEU A 625 -2.44 -26.80 3.74
C LEU A 625 -2.83 -27.51 5.04
N VAL A 626 -3.06 -28.81 4.97
CA VAL A 626 -3.29 -29.64 6.17
C VAL A 626 -1.98 -30.36 6.50
N LEU A 627 -1.23 -29.79 7.44
CA LEU A 627 0.06 -30.32 7.91
C LEU A 627 -0.19 -31.46 8.92
N LYS A 628 0.35 -32.66 8.64
CA LYS A 628 0.21 -33.86 9.50
C LYS A 628 1.39 -34.03 10.44
N SER A 629 2.60 -33.86 9.94
CA SER A 629 3.83 -33.87 10.74
C SER A 629 4.95 -33.10 10.06
N ILE A 630 5.81 -32.48 10.87
CA ILE A 630 7.07 -31.87 10.44
C ILE A 630 8.18 -32.50 11.26
N THR A 631 9.18 -33.06 10.59
CA THR A 631 10.29 -33.77 11.25
C THR A 631 11.64 -33.38 10.70
N SER A 632 12.68 -33.54 11.50
CA SER A 632 14.09 -33.48 11.08
C SER A 632 14.82 -34.65 11.72
N ASP A 633 15.56 -35.43 10.93
CA ASP A 633 16.27 -36.63 11.38
C ASP A 633 15.38 -37.60 12.20
N GLY A 634 14.11 -37.73 11.79
CA GLY A 634 13.10 -38.57 12.45
C GLY A 634 12.54 -38.03 13.77
N LYS A 635 12.90 -36.80 14.19
CA LYS A 635 12.35 -36.13 15.36
C LYS A 635 11.29 -35.11 14.96
N ASN A 636 10.17 -35.07 15.69
CA ASN A 636 9.14 -34.04 15.50
C ASN A 636 9.68 -32.65 15.85
N LEU A 637 9.40 -31.68 15.00
CA LEU A 637 9.67 -30.27 15.24
C LEU A 637 8.39 -29.57 15.71
N SER A 638 8.55 -28.58 16.58
CA SER A 638 7.42 -27.73 16.97
C SER A 638 7.19 -26.67 15.90
N PHE A 639 5.92 -26.36 15.63
CA PHE A 639 5.57 -25.34 14.65
C PHE A 639 4.28 -24.60 15.03
N SER A 640 4.10 -23.42 14.44
CA SER A 640 2.88 -22.63 14.54
C SER A 640 2.49 -22.07 13.18
N THR A 641 1.19 -21.89 12.97
CA THR A 641 0.64 -21.31 11.74
C THR A 641 -0.17 -20.06 12.10
N THR A 642 0.10 -18.94 11.44
CA THR A 642 -0.65 -17.69 11.62
C THR A 642 -1.30 -17.28 10.30
N LYS A 643 -2.60 -16.98 10.32
CA LYS A 643 -3.29 -16.45 9.12
C LYS A 643 -2.93 -14.99 8.88
N ASN A 644 -2.72 -14.64 7.63
CA ASN A 644 -2.51 -13.28 7.15
C ASN A 644 -3.47 -13.02 5.98
N SER A 645 -4.20 -11.90 6.02
CA SER A 645 -5.23 -11.57 5.03
C SER A 645 -4.67 -11.37 3.61
N VAL A 646 -3.38 -11.04 3.46
CA VAL A 646 -2.75 -10.76 2.17
C VAL A 646 -1.88 -11.94 1.68
N PHE A 647 -1.23 -12.68 2.59
CA PHE A 647 -0.21 -13.69 2.22
C PHE A 647 -0.62 -15.15 2.43
N GLY A 648 -1.86 -15.41 2.88
CA GLY A 648 -2.31 -16.76 3.24
C GLY A 648 -1.91 -17.11 4.67
N GLU A 649 -0.95 -18.01 4.85
CA GLU A 649 -0.52 -18.54 6.14
C GLU A 649 1.00 -18.46 6.29
N THR A 650 1.47 -18.03 7.46
CA THR A 650 2.89 -18.09 7.84
C THR A 650 3.11 -19.32 8.72
N ILE A 651 3.97 -20.24 8.27
CA ILE A 651 4.34 -21.46 8.97
C ILE A 651 5.72 -21.24 9.63
N ARG A 652 5.77 -21.17 10.96
CA ARG A 652 7.02 -21.03 11.72
C ARG A 652 7.40 -22.35 12.35
N ILE A 653 8.61 -22.83 12.09
CA ILE A 653 9.13 -24.13 12.53
C ILE A 653 10.35 -23.88 13.40
N ASP A 654 10.30 -24.34 14.65
CA ASP A 654 11.46 -24.37 15.53
C ASP A 654 12.35 -25.56 15.13
N MET A 655 13.50 -25.23 14.59
CA MET A 655 14.50 -26.23 14.21
C MET A 655 15.55 -26.39 15.33
N GLY A 656 15.63 -25.48 16.28
CA GLY A 656 16.82 -25.29 17.09
C GLY A 656 17.98 -24.71 16.27
N ARG A 657 18.89 -24.03 16.97
CA ARG A 657 19.97 -23.22 16.40
C ARG A 657 20.75 -23.94 15.29
N LEU A 658 20.84 -23.28 14.14
CA LEU A 658 21.60 -23.64 12.95
C LEU A 658 22.57 -22.48 12.65
N GLU A 659 23.86 -22.75 12.61
CA GLU A 659 24.88 -21.73 12.33
C GLU A 659 24.97 -21.41 10.83
N GLU A 660 25.44 -20.22 10.49
CA GLU A 660 25.66 -19.82 9.10
C GLU A 660 26.45 -20.88 8.30
N GLY A 661 25.95 -21.20 7.11
CA GLY A 661 26.50 -22.20 6.21
C GLY A 661 26.11 -23.65 6.51
N GLN A 662 25.51 -23.95 7.68
CA GLN A 662 25.04 -25.30 7.99
C GLN A 662 23.77 -25.65 7.21
N GLU A 663 23.61 -26.94 6.95
CA GLU A 663 22.48 -27.49 6.21
C GLU A 663 21.64 -28.40 7.10
N ARG A 664 20.34 -28.51 6.77
CA ARG A 664 19.41 -29.42 7.45
C ARG A 664 18.31 -29.85 6.48
N LYS A 665 17.81 -31.06 6.67
CA LYS A 665 16.66 -31.56 5.92
C LYS A 665 15.42 -31.57 6.80
N ILE A 666 14.34 -30.96 6.32
CA ILE A 666 13.05 -30.89 7.00
C ILE A 666 12.02 -31.68 6.18
N ASP A 667 11.45 -32.72 6.78
CA ASP A 667 10.49 -33.62 6.14
C ASP A 667 9.06 -33.26 6.59
N PHE A 668 8.17 -33.04 5.63
CA PHE A 668 6.76 -32.70 5.82
C PHE A 668 5.88 -33.84 5.33
N GLU A 669 4.87 -34.22 6.13
CA GLU A 669 3.72 -35.01 5.67
C GLU A 669 2.49 -34.11 5.68
N TYR A 670 1.79 -34.00 4.55
CA TYR A 670 0.73 -33.02 4.38
C TYR A 670 -0.28 -33.39 3.29
N GLU A 671 -1.33 -32.59 3.16
CA GLU A 671 -2.22 -32.58 2.00
C GLU A 671 -2.66 -31.16 1.63
N SER A 672 -2.90 -30.93 0.34
CA SER A 672 -3.45 -29.65 -0.14
C SER A 672 -4.93 -29.47 0.26
N GLY A 673 -5.41 -28.23 0.22
CA GLY A 673 -6.84 -27.92 0.20
C GLY A 673 -7.55 -28.51 -1.02
N ALA A 674 -8.87 -28.75 -0.93
CA ALA A 674 -9.69 -29.14 -2.09
C ALA A 674 -9.96 -27.95 -3.03
N ASP A 675 -9.76 -26.76 -2.49
CA ASP A 675 -9.90 -25.43 -3.04
C ASP A 675 -8.52 -24.75 -3.19
N ALA A 676 -7.44 -25.54 -3.26
CA ALA A 676 -6.09 -25.02 -3.46
C ALA A 676 -6.06 -24.10 -4.70
N SER A 677 -5.70 -22.84 -4.49
CA SER A 677 -5.76 -21.77 -5.49
C SER A 677 -4.91 -22.06 -6.72
N ALA A 678 -3.83 -22.82 -6.57
CA ALA A 678 -2.98 -23.20 -7.68
C ALA A 678 -3.50 -24.37 -8.52
N LEU A 679 -4.54 -25.12 -8.12
CA LEU A 679 -4.92 -26.38 -8.75
C LEU A 679 -6.32 -26.33 -9.35
N GLN A 680 -6.46 -26.76 -10.62
CA GLN A 680 -7.76 -27.01 -11.23
C GLN A 680 -7.95 -28.50 -11.54
N PHE A 681 -8.89 -29.14 -10.83
CA PHE A 681 -9.37 -30.49 -11.14
C PHE A 681 -10.64 -30.43 -11.99
N LEU A 682 -10.59 -31.06 -13.16
CA LEU A 682 -11.70 -31.17 -14.11
C LEU A 682 -12.24 -32.59 -14.16
N GLY A 683 -13.57 -32.72 -14.10
CA GLY A 683 -14.28 -33.94 -14.44
C GLY A 683 -14.10 -34.29 -15.92
N LYS A 684 -14.29 -35.56 -16.28
CA LYS A 684 -14.10 -36.02 -17.67
C LYS A 684 -15.03 -35.28 -18.63
N GLU A 685 -16.23 -34.90 -18.21
CA GLU A 685 -17.20 -34.16 -19.00
C GLU A 685 -16.70 -32.78 -19.48
N PHE A 686 -15.64 -32.26 -18.86
CA PHE A 686 -15.04 -30.97 -19.18
C PHE A 686 -13.72 -31.09 -19.96
N THR A 687 -13.30 -32.30 -20.32
CA THR A 687 -12.16 -32.55 -21.22
C THR A 687 -12.62 -32.66 -22.67
N LYS A 688 -11.73 -32.41 -23.62
CA LYS A 688 -12.09 -32.40 -25.05
C LYS A 688 -12.53 -33.78 -25.52
N ASP A 689 -11.83 -34.83 -25.08
CA ASP A 689 -12.12 -36.23 -25.41
C ASP A 689 -13.29 -36.81 -24.61
N GLN A 690 -13.67 -36.17 -23.50
CA GLN A 690 -14.69 -36.64 -22.54
C GLN A 690 -14.45 -38.04 -21.94
N LYS A 691 -13.21 -38.54 -22.01
CA LYS A 691 -12.86 -39.92 -21.60
C LYS A 691 -12.46 -40.01 -20.14
N GLU A 692 -11.57 -39.13 -19.70
CA GLU A 692 -10.87 -39.19 -18.43
C GLU A 692 -10.76 -37.79 -17.80
N PRO A 693 -10.57 -37.67 -16.47
CA PRO A 693 -10.42 -36.38 -15.80
C PRO A 693 -9.07 -35.71 -16.12
N PHE A 694 -8.97 -34.43 -15.78
CA PHE A 694 -7.78 -33.62 -16.01
C PHE A 694 -7.41 -32.81 -14.76
N LEU A 695 -6.13 -32.58 -14.54
CA LEU A 695 -5.58 -31.69 -13.53
C LEU A 695 -4.48 -30.85 -14.17
N PHE A 696 -4.46 -29.55 -13.86
CA PHE A 696 -3.29 -28.72 -14.09
C PHE A 696 -3.09 -27.73 -12.93
N SER A 697 -1.87 -27.24 -12.78
CA SER A 697 -1.53 -26.20 -11.83
C SER A 697 -1.29 -24.83 -12.48
N GLN A 698 -1.34 -23.76 -11.69
CA GLN A 698 -0.83 -22.43 -12.02
C GLN A 698 -0.28 -21.80 -10.73
N CYS A 699 1.04 -21.59 -10.67
CA CYS A 699 1.72 -21.17 -9.44
C CYS A 699 2.07 -19.68 -9.41
N GLN A 700 2.28 -19.03 -10.57
CA GLN A 700 2.56 -17.61 -10.64
C GLN A 700 1.33 -16.77 -10.23
N ALA A 701 1.46 -15.75 -9.35
CA ALA A 701 2.68 -15.28 -8.68
C ALA A 701 3.03 -16.04 -7.39
N VAL A 702 2.03 -16.25 -6.53
CA VAL A 702 2.23 -16.68 -5.13
C VAL A 702 1.31 -17.84 -4.74
N TYR A 703 1.02 -18.71 -5.71
CA TYR A 703 0.05 -19.78 -5.51
C TYR A 703 0.69 -21.12 -5.16
N CYS A 704 2.01 -21.26 -5.33
CA CYS A 704 2.70 -22.51 -5.01
C CYS A 704 2.56 -22.89 -3.52
N ARG A 705 2.42 -21.89 -2.63
CA ARG A 705 2.12 -22.08 -1.20
C ARG A 705 0.81 -22.85 -0.91
N SER A 706 -0.10 -22.95 -1.89
CA SER A 706 -1.32 -23.78 -1.77
C SER A 706 -1.11 -25.25 -2.15
N ILE A 707 0.03 -25.58 -2.77
CA ILE A 707 0.42 -26.95 -3.19
C ILE A 707 1.40 -27.57 -2.21
N VAL A 708 2.36 -26.81 -1.70
CA VAL A 708 3.47 -27.29 -0.87
C VAL A 708 3.92 -26.18 0.08
N PRO A 709 4.27 -26.47 1.35
CA PRO A 709 4.89 -25.46 2.21
C PRO A 709 6.26 -25.10 1.64
N CYS A 710 6.48 -23.83 1.31
CA CYS A 710 7.70 -23.38 0.62
C CYS A 710 8.06 -21.93 0.93
N MET A 711 9.26 -21.50 0.52
CA MET A 711 9.61 -20.08 0.44
C MET A 711 9.03 -19.55 -0.88
N ASP A 712 7.79 -19.05 -0.85
CA ASP A 712 7.04 -18.72 -2.06
C ASP A 712 7.33 -17.29 -2.51
N THR A 713 8.60 -17.09 -2.88
CA THR A 713 9.20 -15.84 -3.36
C THR A 713 10.10 -16.15 -4.55
N PRO A 714 10.17 -15.30 -5.60
CA PRO A 714 11.09 -15.50 -6.71
C PRO A 714 12.57 -15.30 -6.30
N ALA A 715 12.84 -14.72 -5.12
CA ALA A 715 14.18 -14.56 -4.57
C ALA A 715 14.89 -15.90 -4.32
N VAL A 716 14.13 -16.96 -4.04
CA VAL A 716 14.66 -18.29 -3.72
C VAL A 716 14.57 -19.18 -4.94
N LYS A 717 15.70 -19.76 -5.35
CA LYS A 717 15.76 -20.78 -6.40
C LYS A 717 16.34 -22.07 -5.86
N HIS A 718 15.71 -23.19 -6.19
CA HIS A 718 16.24 -24.50 -5.86
C HIS A 718 15.90 -25.56 -6.90
N THR A 719 16.64 -26.67 -6.84
CA THR A 719 16.35 -27.85 -7.66
C THR A 719 15.24 -28.67 -7.01
N TYR A 720 14.62 -29.60 -7.76
CA TYR A 720 13.67 -30.53 -7.16
C TYR A 720 13.67 -31.89 -7.84
N THR A 721 13.33 -32.93 -7.07
CA THR A 721 12.88 -34.22 -7.60
C THR A 721 11.42 -34.43 -7.24
N ALA A 722 10.71 -35.19 -8.07
CA ALA A 722 9.33 -35.53 -7.77
C ALA A 722 9.01 -36.98 -8.11
N LYS A 723 8.20 -37.62 -7.28
CA LYS A 723 7.60 -38.93 -7.50
C LYS A 723 6.10 -38.81 -7.36
N VAL A 724 5.38 -38.90 -8.48
CA VAL A 724 3.94 -38.64 -8.53
C VAL A 724 3.20 -39.89 -8.96
N SER A 725 2.30 -40.35 -8.09
CA SER A 725 1.40 -41.47 -8.33
C SER A 725 0.05 -40.97 -8.84
N VAL A 726 -0.38 -41.47 -10.01
CA VAL A 726 -1.64 -41.10 -10.69
C VAL A 726 -2.43 -42.35 -11.14
N PRO A 727 -3.74 -42.25 -11.42
CA PRO A 727 -4.49 -43.36 -12.03
C PRO A 727 -3.83 -43.89 -13.32
N LYS A 728 -3.90 -45.21 -13.52
CA LYS A 728 -3.12 -45.92 -14.56
C LYS A 728 -3.24 -45.36 -15.98
N LEU A 729 -4.42 -44.88 -16.37
CA LEU A 729 -4.70 -44.37 -17.72
C LEU A 729 -4.22 -42.93 -17.96
N LEU A 730 -3.79 -42.23 -16.91
CA LEU A 730 -3.37 -40.83 -17.01
C LEU A 730 -1.86 -40.71 -17.16
N THR A 731 -1.45 -39.71 -17.94
CA THR A 731 -0.07 -39.26 -18.06
C THR A 731 0.15 -38.10 -17.10
N CYS A 732 1.22 -38.15 -16.31
CA CYS A 732 1.68 -37.04 -15.47
C CYS A 732 2.87 -36.36 -16.13
N LEU A 733 2.85 -35.04 -16.17
CA LEU A 733 3.92 -34.17 -16.63
C LEU A 733 4.18 -33.11 -15.56
N MET A 734 5.43 -32.65 -15.46
CA MET A 734 5.82 -31.56 -14.56
C MET A 734 6.80 -30.63 -15.28
N SER A 735 7.08 -29.46 -14.69
CA SER A 735 8.14 -28.53 -15.08
C SER A 735 9.57 -29.11 -14.85
N ALA A 736 9.80 -30.32 -15.33
CA ALA A 736 10.97 -31.16 -15.09
C ALA A 736 11.09 -32.27 -16.15
N VAL A 737 12.27 -32.89 -16.23
CA VAL A 737 12.49 -34.05 -17.11
C VAL A 737 12.00 -35.32 -16.45
N THR A 738 11.18 -36.12 -17.15
CA THR A 738 10.78 -37.45 -16.68
C THR A 738 11.95 -38.44 -16.75
N VAL A 739 12.28 -39.06 -15.62
CA VAL A 739 13.36 -40.06 -15.52
C VAL A 739 12.85 -41.50 -15.50
N SER A 740 11.65 -41.74 -14.96
CA SER A 740 11.07 -43.08 -14.96
C SER A 740 9.54 -43.06 -14.93
N LYS A 741 8.94 -44.11 -15.50
CA LYS A 741 7.50 -44.40 -15.49
C LYS A 741 7.31 -45.87 -15.14
N LYS A 742 6.57 -46.16 -14.05
CA LYS A 742 6.34 -47.53 -13.56
C LYS A 742 4.88 -47.74 -13.23
N GLU A 743 4.27 -48.79 -13.77
CA GLU A 743 2.92 -49.20 -13.39
C GLU A 743 2.95 -49.97 -12.06
N GLN A 744 2.05 -49.64 -11.13
CA GLN A 744 1.88 -50.33 -9.86
C GLN A 744 0.38 -50.48 -9.55
N GLY A 745 -0.15 -51.69 -9.76
CA GLY A 745 -1.58 -51.96 -9.58
C GLY A 745 -2.46 -51.14 -10.54
N ASN A 746 -3.37 -50.35 -9.99
CA ASN A 746 -4.26 -49.45 -10.74
C ASN A 746 -3.70 -48.02 -10.90
N ARG A 747 -2.42 -47.81 -10.57
CA ARG A 747 -1.74 -46.52 -10.66
C ARG A 747 -0.48 -46.60 -11.52
N THR A 748 -0.07 -45.45 -12.03
CA THR A 748 1.22 -45.24 -12.67
C THR A 748 2.01 -44.22 -11.85
N ILE A 749 3.26 -44.53 -11.55
CA ILE A 749 4.18 -43.65 -10.83
C ILE A 749 5.16 -43.05 -11.83
N PHE A 750 5.25 -41.73 -11.84
CA PHE A 750 6.19 -40.96 -12.64
C PHE A 750 7.25 -40.36 -11.71
N GLU A 751 8.52 -40.46 -12.10
CA GLU A 751 9.65 -39.84 -11.42
C GLU A 751 10.21 -38.73 -12.31
N PHE A 752 10.49 -37.57 -11.73
CA PHE A 752 10.96 -36.35 -12.42
C PHE A 752 12.19 -35.76 -11.75
N ILE A 753 13.01 -35.06 -12.54
CA ILE A 753 14.17 -34.31 -12.07
C ILE A 753 14.23 -32.93 -12.73
N GLN A 754 14.33 -31.89 -11.90
CA GLN A 754 14.66 -30.53 -12.31
C GLN A 754 16.02 -30.16 -11.71
N ASN A 755 17.06 -30.28 -12.55
CA ASN A 755 18.45 -30.07 -12.15
C ASN A 755 18.91 -28.62 -12.25
N VAL A 756 18.09 -27.74 -12.83
CA VAL A 756 18.35 -26.30 -12.85
C VAL A 756 17.56 -25.66 -11.71
N PRO A 757 18.17 -24.81 -10.86
CA PRO A 757 17.44 -24.13 -9.81
C PRO A 757 16.34 -23.22 -10.37
N ILE A 758 15.11 -23.38 -9.86
CA ILE A 758 13.94 -22.59 -10.24
C ILE A 758 13.30 -21.93 -9.01
N PRO A 759 12.68 -20.76 -9.15
CA PRO A 759 11.72 -20.25 -8.17
C PRO A 759 10.44 -21.07 -8.15
N MET A 760 9.74 -21.11 -7.01
CA MET A 760 8.59 -22.00 -6.82
C MET A 760 7.34 -21.62 -7.62
N TYR A 761 7.25 -20.38 -8.09
CA TYR A 761 6.19 -19.99 -9.02
C TYR A 761 6.23 -20.75 -10.36
N LEU A 762 7.37 -21.37 -10.71
CA LEU A 762 7.57 -22.18 -11.91
C LEU A 762 7.33 -23.69 -11.69
N LEU A 763 6.99 -24.10 -10.46
CA LEU A 763 6.60 -25.49 -10.21
C LEU A 763 5.27 -25.76 -10.91
N ALA A 764 5.25 -26.75 -11.80
CA ALA A 764 4.04 -27.11 -12.52
C ALA A 764 3.78 -28.62 -12.54
N ILE A 765 2.49 -28.97 -12.57
CA ILE A 765 2.00 -30.33 -12.74
C ILE A 765 0.78 -30.36 -13.66
N VAL A 766 0.77 -31.31 -14.59
CA VAL A 766 -0.37 -31.63 -15.45
C VAL A 766 -0.60 -33.13 -15.42
N VAL A 767 -1.85 -33.53 -15.23
CA VAL A 767 -2.26 -34.94 -15.27
C VAL A 767 -3.54 -35.10 -16.07
N GLY A 768 -3.50 -35.90 -17.12
CA GLY A 768 -4.66 -36.14 -17.96
C GLY A 768 -4.43 -37.26 -18.97
N PHE A 769 -5.43 -37.50 -19.81
CA PHE A 769 -5.33 -38.44 -20.92
C PHE A 769 -4.60 -37.78 -22.09
N LEU A 770 -3.27 -37.81 -22.02
CA LEU A 770 -2.38 -37.08 -22.92
C LEU A 770 -1.51 -38.02 -23.75
N GLU A 771 -1.37 -37.67 -25.03
CA GLU A 771 -0.39 -38.27 -25.95
C GLU A 771 0.80 -37.33 -26.16
N LYS A 772 1.90 -37.87 -26.69
CA LYS A 772 3.11 -37.13 -27.06
C LYS A 772 3.32 -37.18 -28.55
N ARG A 773 3.65 -36.04 -29.17
CA ARG A 773 4.24 -35.99 -30.52
C ARG A 773 5.56 -35.22 -30.52
N VAL A 774 6.61 -35.88 -30.97
CA VAL A 774 7.93 -35.26 -31.14
C VAL A 774 7.90 -34.38 -32.38
N ILE A 775 8.32 -33.12 -32.24
CA ILE A 775 8.38 -32.14 -33.35
C ILE A 775 9.82 -31.72 -33.69
N SER A 776 10.78 -31.92 -32.77
CA SER A 776 12.23 -31.85 -33.02
C SER A 776 12.97 -32.77 -32.06
N ASP A 777 14.30 -32.88 -32.18
CA ASP A 777 15.13 -33.69 -31.27
C ASP A 777 14.94 -33.32 -29.78
N ARG A 778 14.66 -32.04 -29.49
CA ARG A 778 14.50 -31.50 -28.14
C ARG A 778 13.14 -30.89 -27.84
N CYS A 779 12.20 -30.93 -28.78
CA CYS A 779 10.84 -30.41 -28.61
C CYS A 779 9.76 -31.46 -28.87
N ALA A 780 8.71 -31.46 -28.05
CA ALA A 780 7.51 -32.26 -28.26
C ALA A 780 6.25 -31.49 -27.83
N VAL A 781 5.12 -31.86 -28.41
CA VAL A 781 3.79 -31.38 -28.03
C VAL A 781 3.05 -32.49 -27.30
N TRP A 782 2.39 -32.13 -26.21
CA TRP A 782 1.50 -32.96 -25.43
C TRP A 782 0.08 -32.41 -25.52
N ALA A 783 -0.90 -33.27 -25.80
CA ALA A 783 -2.29 -32.87 -25.93
C ALA A 783 -3.22 -34.07 -25.74
N GLU A 784 -4.51 -33.81 -25.56
CA GLU A 784 -5.54 -34.83 -25.72
C GLU A 784 -5.51 -35.39 -27.16
N PRO A 785 -5.80 -36.70 -27.37
CA PRO A 785 -5.69 -37.33 -28.69
C PRO A 785 -6.44 -36.61 -29.80
N SER A 786 -7.65 -36.09 -29.54
CA SER A 786 -8.44 -35.36 -30.55
C SER A 786 -7.85 -34.00 -30.98
N VAL A 787 -6.91 -33.45 -30.21
CA VAL A 787 -6.29 -32.14 -30.46
C VAL A 787 -4.87 -32.29 -31.04
N MET A 788 -4.27 -33.47 -30.90
CA MET A 788 -2.85 -33.70 -31.19
C MET A 788 -2.42 -33.34 -32.61
N ASP A 789 -3.20 -33.70 -33.64
CA ASP A 789 -2.86 -33.39 -35.03
C ASP A 789 -2.78 -31.89 -35.28
N SER A 790 -3.80 -31.15 -34.84
CA SER A 790 -3.85 -29.70 -34.97
C SER A 790 -2.76 -29.02 -34.17
N ALA A 791 -2.53 -29.44 -32.92
CA ALA A 791 -1.49 -28.87 -32.06
C ALA A 791 -0.08 -29.07 -32.63
N ALA A 792 0.21 -30.27 -33.14
CA ALA A 792 1.52 -30.54 -33.73
C ALA A 792 1.76 -29.78 -35.04
N TYR A 793 0.71 -29.57 -35.83
CA TYR A 793 0.79 -28.69 -37.00
C TYR A 793 1.04 -27.25 -36.60
N GLU A 794 0.34 -26.75 -35.58
CA GLU A 794 0.41 -25.36 -35.13
C GLU A 794 1.82 -25.01 -34.61
N PHE A 795 2.39 -25.90 -33.79
CA PHE A 795 3.64 -25.63 -33.06
C PHE A 795 4.89 -26.22 -33.72
N ALA A 796 4.80 -26.65 -34.99
CA ALA A 796 5.91 -27.29 -35.69
C ALA A 796 7.18 -26.39 -35.82
N ASP A 797 7.02 -25.07 -35.75
CA ASP A 797 8.13 -24.11 -35.88
C ASP A 797 8.85 -23.79 -34.55
N THR A 798 8.49 -24.44 -33.44
CA THR A 798 9.07 -24.23 -32.10
C THR A 798 10.60 -24.30 -32.10
N GLU A 799 11.21 -25.29 -32.77
CA GLU A 799 12.67 -25.43 -32.83
C GLU A 799 13.34 -24.26 -33.56
N LYS A 800 12.67 -23.66 -34.56
CA LYS A 800 13.21 -22.49 -35.27
C LYS A 800 13.24 -21.28 -34.36
N MET A 801 12.17 -21.05 -33.60
CA MET A 801 12.09 -19.98 -32.59
C MET A 801 13.14 -20.19 -31.49
N LEU A 802 13.32 -21.42 -31.03
CA LEU A 802 14.29 -21.75 -29.99
C LEU A 802 15.73 -21.47 -30.45
N LYS A 803 16.07 -21.79 -31.70
CA LYS A 803 17.39 -21.48 -32.28
C LYS A 803 17.63 -19.97 -32.41
N ALA A 804 16.62 -19.22 -32.84
CA ALA A 804 16.70 -17.76 -32.91
C ALA A 804 16.89 -17.14 -31.51
N ALA A 805 16.21 -17.68 -30.50
CA ALA A 805 16.39 -17.28 -29.11
C ALA A 805 17.81 -17.59 -28.60
N GLU A 806 18.34 -18.79 -28.87
CA GLU A 806 19.71 -19.15 -28.48
C GLU A 806 20.78 -18.24 -29.10
N GLU A 807 20.56 -17.83 -30.35
CA GLU A 807 21.43 -16.87 -31.03
C GLU A 807 21.44 -15.51 -30.35
N LEU A 808 20.29 -15.05 -29.82
CA LEU A 808 20.12 -13.75 -29.18
C LEU A 808 20.49 -13.74 -27.69
N ALA A 809 20.24 -14.83 -26.97
CA ALA A 809 20.25 -14.88 -25.50
C ALA A 809 21.32 -15.83 -24.93
N GLY A 810 21.96 -16.65 -25.76
CA GLY A 810 22.95 -17.65 -25.35
C GLY A 810 22.36 -19.06 -25.20
N PRO A 811 23.12 -20.06 -24.72
CA PRO A 811 22.71 -21.46 -24.77
C PRO A 811 21.44 -21.79 -23.95
N TYR A 812 20.57 -22.64 -24.49
CA TYR A 812 19.41 -23.18 -23.76
C TYR A 812 19.84 -24.26 -22.77
N VAL A 813 19.57 -24.06 -21.46
CA VAL A 813 20.13 -24.91 -20.38
C VAL A 813 19.17 -25.97 -19.83
N TRP A 814 17.91 -25.98 -20.25
CA TRP A 814 16.86 -26.78 -19.63
C TRP A 814 16.68 -28.18 -20.25
N GLY A 815 17.54 -28.52 -21.21
CA GLY A 815 17.50 -29.81 -21.92
C GLY A 815 16.41 -29.85 -22.99
N ARG A 816 15.17 -30.14 -22.60
CA ARG A 816 14.02 -30.20 -23.53
C ARG A 816 13.17 -28.93 -23.44
N TYR A 817 12.46 -28.62 -24.51
CA TYR A 817 11.41 -27.61 -24.56
C TYR A 817 10.15 -28.26 -25.11
N ASP A 818 9.34 -28.85 -24.22
CA ASP A 818 8.06 -29.45 -24.60
C ASP A 818 6.92 -28.44 -24.36
N LEU A 819 5.84 -28.57 -25.12
CA LEU A 819 4.59 -27.79 -25.00
C LEU A 819 3.46 -28.72 -24.55
N VAL A 820 2.56 -28.25 -23.69
CA VAL A 820 1.31 -28.96 -23.37
C VAL A 820 0.09 -28.08 -23.62
N VAL A 821 -0.80 -28.57 -24.49
CA VAL A 821 -2.08 -27.92 -24.76
C VAL A 821 -3.04 -28.26 -23.65
N LEU A 822 -3.43 -27.23 -22.88
CA LEU A 822 -4.36 -27.37 -21.77
C LEU A 822 -5.82 -27.39 -22.23
N PRO A 823 -6.75 -27.76 -21.33
CA PRO A 823 -8.18 -27.58 -21.58
C PRO A 823 -8.57 -26.11 -21.82
N PRO A 824 -9.71 -25.83 -22.49
CA PRO A 824 -10.17 -24.46 -22.76
C PRO A 824 -10.41 -23.58 -21.53
N SER A 825 -10.50 -24.19 -20.34
CA SER A 825 -10.62 -23.48 -19.07
C SER A 825 -9.33 -22.78 -18.64
N PHE A 826 -8.18 -23.03 -19.29
CA PHE A 826 -6.94 -22.33 -18.96
C PHE A 826 -7.08 -20.81 -19.20
N PRO A 827 -6.90 -19.96 -18.17
CA PRO A 827 -7.31 -18.55 -18.23
C PRO A 827 -6.27 -17.62 -18.89
N PHE A 828 -5.06 -18.12 -19.18
CA PHE A 828 -3.92 -17.34 -19.72
C PHE A 828 -3.59 -17.72 -21.17
N GLY A 829 -2.62 -17.01 -21.77
CA GLY A 829 -2.09 -17.32 -23.10
C GLY A 829 -1.12 -18.50 -23.06
N GLY A 830 -0.08 -18.38 -22.23
CA GLY A 830 0.85 -19.45 -21.90
C GLY A 830 1.34 -19.33 -20.46
N MET A 831 2.21 -20.25 -20.06
CA MET A 831 2.98 -20.18 -18.82
C MET A 831 4.32 -20.89 -19.05
N GLU A 832 5.41 -20.21 -18.71
CA GLU A 832 6.80 -20.49 -19.07
C GLU A 832 7.46 -21.60 -18.23
N ASN A 833 6.66 -22.55 -17.76
CA ASN A 833 7.09 -23.64 -16.89
C ASN A 833 8.29 -24.40 -17.51
N PRO A 834 9.47 -24.43 -16.84
CA PRO A 834 10.68 -24.97 -17.42
C PRO A 834 10.52 -26.40 -17.91
N CYS A 835 11.08 -26.69 -19.08
CA CYS A 835 10.96 -27.96 -19.79
C CYS A 835 9.56 -28.27 -20.36
N LEU A 836 8.48 -27.62 -19.90
CA LEU A 836 7.10 -27.96 -20.24
C LEU A 836 6.18 -26.72 -20.22
N THR A 837 6.24 -25.91 -21.27
CA THR A 837 5.42 -24.71 -21.41
C THR A 837 3.94 -25.07 -21.55
N PHE A 838 3.08 -24.42 -20.77
CA PHE A 838 1.62 -24.58 -20.87
C PHE A 838 1.10 -23.62 -21.93
N VAL A 839 0.17 -24.09 -22.78
CA VAL A 839 -0.44 -23.23 -23.80
C VAL A 839 -1.94 -23.42 -23.87
N THR A 840 -2.65 -22.32 -24.12
CA THR A 840 -4.09 -22.34 -24.38
C THR A 840 -4.40 -22.99 -25.73
N PRO A 841 -5.51 -23.77 -25.83
CA PRO A 841 -5.96 -24.30 -27.11
C PRO A 841 -6.43 -23.21 -28.08
N SER A 842 -6.63 -21.97 -27.59
CA SER A 842 -6.99 -20.82 -28.45
C SER A 842 -5.88 -20.39 -29.42
N LEU A 843 -4.64 -20.87 -29.23
CA LEU A 843 -3.54 -20.67 -30.19
C LEU A 843 -3.66 -21.55 -31.44
N ILE A 844 -4.53 -22.57 -31.44
CA ILE A 844 -4.71 -23.48 -32.58
C ILE A 844 -5.63 -22.82 -33.61
N ALA A 845 -5.07 -21.92 -34.41
CA ALA A 845 -5.78 -21.23 -35.49
C ALA A 845 -5.88 -22.09 -36.76
N GLY A 846 -4.97 -23.05 -36.96
CA GLY A 846 -4.88 -23.91 -38.12
C GLY A 846 -4.01 -23.36 -39.25
N ASP A 847 -3.29 -22.27 -38.99
CA ASP A 847 -2.41 -21.58 -39.94
C ASP A 847 -1.10 -21.05 -39.32
N ARG A 848 -0.86 -21.34 -38.03
CA ARG A 848 0.32 -20.91 -37.23
C ARG A 848 0.37 -19.42 -36.92
N SER A 849 -0.70 -18.67 -37.20
CA SER A 849 -0.72 -17.21 -37.05
C SER A 849 -0.59 -16.71 -35.61
N LEU A 850 -0.89 -17.56 -34.61
CA LEU A 850 -0.79 -17.22 -33.19
C LEU A 850 0.46 -17.81 -32.52
N ALA A 851 1.41 -18.32 -33.30
CA ALA A 851 2.61 -18.97 -32.78
C ALA A 851 3.62 -18.00 -32.13
N SER A 852 3.45 -16.68 -32.24
CA SER A 852 4.30 -15.67 -31.57
C SER A 852 4.27 -15.83 -30.04
N VAL A 853 3.13 -16.25 -29.47
CA VAL A 853 3.04 -16.59 -28.04
C VAL A 853 4.07 -17.66 -27.66
N ILE A 854 4.40 -18.60 -28.55
CA ILE A 854 5.45 -19.59 -28.27
C ILE A 854 6.83 -18.93 -28.20
N ALA A 855 7.10 -17.89 -28.99
CA ALA A 855 8.34 -17.14 -28.91
C ALA A 855 8.46 -16.38 -27.57
N HIS A 856 7.34 -15.89 -27.02
CA HIS A 856 7.27 -15.29 -25.68
C HIS A 856 7.69 -16.28 -24.60
N GLU A 857 7.06 -17.46 -24.57
CA GLU A 857 7.38 -18.50 -23.58
C GLU A 857 8.80 -19.07 -23.75
N ILE A 858 9.32 -19.10 -24.99
CA ILE A 858 10.72 -19.44 -25.26
C ILE A 858 11.64 -18.40 -24.64
N ALA A 859 11.38 -17.10 -24.82
CA ALA A 859 12.20 -16.02 -24.30
C ALA A 859 12.34 -16.09 -22.77
N HIS A 860 11.26 -16.45 -22.06
CA HIS A 860 11.27 -16.65 -20.62
C HIS A 860 12.28 -17.70 -20.13
N SER A 861 12.67 -18.65 -20.98
CA SER A 861 13.75 -19.61 -20.67
C SER A 861 15.06 -18.93 -20.28
N TRP A 862 15.24 -17.66 -20.65
CA TRP A 862 16.31 -16.78 -20.18
C TRP A 862 15.79 -15.69 -19.24
N THR A 863 14.78 -14.92 -19.66
CA THR A 863 14.26 -13.73 -18.96
C THR A 863 13.07 -14.08 -18.08
N GLY A 864 13.32 -14.46 -16.84
CA GLY A 864 12.33 -14.97 -15.90
C GLY A 864 12.80 -16.28 -15.27
N ASN A 865 13.11 -17.29 -16.08
CA ASN A 865 13.51 -18.60 -15.55
C ASN A 865 15.00 -18.62 -15.13
N LEU A 866 15.88 -18.14 -16.01
CA LEU A 866 17.33 -18.17 -15.78
C LEU A 866 17.78 -17.00 -14.91
N VAL A 867 17.36 -15.79 -15.28
CA VAL A 867 17.50 -14.56 -14.50
C VAL A 867 16.10 -14.13 -14.07
N THR A 868 15.85 -14.06 -12.77
CA THR A 868 14.50 -13.80 -12.24
C THR A 868 14.44 -12.45 -11.54
N ASN A 869 13.28 -11.80 -11.50
CA ASN A 869 13.01 -10.71 -10.60
C ASN A 869 13.23 -11.09 -9.11
N GLY A 870 13.79 -10.18 -8.32
CA GLY A 870 14.07 -10.39 -6.90
C GLY A 870 12.82 -10.49 -6.03
N ASN A 871 11.76 -9.79 -6.44
CA ASN A 871 10.40 -9.85 -5.87
C ASN A 871 9.41 -9.37 -6.96
N TRP A 872 8.11 -9.38 -6.66
CA TRP A 872 7.07 -9.00 -7.64
C TRP A 872 7.03 -7.50 -7.97
N GLU A 873 7.65 -6.63 -7.17
CA GLU A 873 7.80 -5.20 -7.48
C GLU A 873 8.72 -4.97 -8.69
N HIS A 874 9.59 -5.93 -8.98
CA HIS A 874 10.52 -5.92 -10.10
C HIS A 874 10.07 -6.78 -11.28
N PHE A 875 8.79 -7.13 -11.38
CA PHE A 875 8.26 -8.04 -12.40
C PHE A 875 8.54 -7.62 -13.85
N TRP A 876 8.71 -6.32 -14.11
CA TRP A 876 9.11 -5.82 -15.43
C TRP A 876 10.45 -6.38 -15.92
N LEU A 877 11.35 -6.82 -15.03
CA LEU A 877 12.60 -7.48 -15.40
C LEU A 877 12.39 -8.86 -16.03
N ASN A 878 11.27 -9.51 -15.73
CA ASN A 878 10.84 -10.69 -16.45
C ASN A 878 10.15 -10.23 -17.74
N GLU A 879 8.97 -9.62 -17.62
CA GLU A 879 8.07 -9.43 -18.76
C GLU A 879 8.55 -8.42 -19.79
N GLY A 880 9.11 -7.28 -19.35
CA GLY A 880 9.61 -6.28 -20.26
C GLY A 880 10.78 -6.81 -21.11
N PHE A 881 11.65 -7.60 -20.48
CA PHE A 881 12.74 -8.29 -21.17
C PHE A 881 12.25 -9.43 -22.07
N THR A 882 11.27 -10.21 -21.63
CA THR A 882 10.68 -11.28 -22.43
C THR A 882 10.03 -10.72 -23.68
N VAL A 883 9.17 -9.70 -23.57
CA VAL A 883 8.54 -9.07 -24.74
C VAL A 883 9.59 -8.43 -25.66
N PHE A 884 10.64 -7.83 -25.11
CA PHE A 884 11.74 -7.31 -25.91
C PHE A 884 12.49 -8.42 -26.69
N LEU A 885 12.77 -9.55 -26.05
CA LEU A 885 13.44 -10.69 -26.66
C LEU A 885 12.53 -11.44 -27.65
N GLU A 886 11.24 -11.62 -27.32
CA GLU A 886 10.19 -12.16 -28.20
C GLU A 886 10.16 -11.38 -29.52
N ARG A 887 10.03 -10.06 -29.44
CA ARG A 887 9.99 -9.20 -30.63
C ARG A 887 11.29 -9.29 -31.44
N LYS A 888 12.45 -9.46 -30.79
CA LYS A 888 13.72 -9.73 -31.49
C LYS A 888 13.74 -11.10 -32.17
N ILE A 889 13.19 -12.15 -31.55
CA ILE A 889 13.04 -13.48 -32.16
C ILE A 889 12.16 -13.37 -33.41
N MET A 890 11.01 -12.69 -33.30
CA MET A 890 10.11 -12.45 -34.43
C MET A 890 10.82 -11.64 -35.53
N GLY A 891 11.60 -10.63 -35.16
CA GLY A 891 12.42 -9.86 -36.10
C GLY A 891 13.47 -10.69 -36.84
N ARG A 892 14.12 -11.65 -36.15
CA ARG A 892 15.07 -12.59 -36.77
C ARG A 892 14.40 -13.55 -37.75
N LEU A 893 13.17 -13.97 -37.47
CA LEU A 893 12.45 -14.93 -38.30
C LEU A 893 11.71 -14.28 -39.48
N TYR A 894 11.18 -13.06 -39.30
CA TYR A 894 10.21 -12.47 -40.21
C TYR A 894 10.54 -11.04 -40.67
N GLY A 895 11.62 -10.42 -40.16
CA GLY A 895 12.09 -9.09 -40.58
C GLY A 895 11.98 -8.03 -39.49
N GLU A 896 12.85 -7.02 -39.54
CA GLU A 896 12.90 -5.94 -38.55
C GLU A 896 11.61 -5.11 -38.55
N GLU A 897 10.96 -4.95 -39.69
CA GLU A 897 9.66 -4.31 -39.84
C GLU A 897 8.57 -4.97 -38.98
N VAL A 898 8.61 -6.30 -38.80
CA VAL A 898 7.67 -7.04 -37.94
C VAL A 898 7.94 -6.73 -36.47
N ARG A 899 9.22 -6.69 -36.06
CA ARG A 899 9.63 -6.30 -34.70
C ARG A 899 9.12 -4.89 -34.37
N GLN A 900 9.34 -3.95 -35.29
CA GLN A 900 8.94 -2.56 -35.14
C GLN A 900 7.41 -2.42 -35.10
N PHE A 901 6.70 -3.13 -35.97
CA PHE A 901 5.23 -3.17 -35.98
C PHE A 901 4.65 -3.68 -34.65
N GLN A 902 5.15 -4.82 -34.16
CA GLN A 902 4.69 -5.36 -32.87
C GLN A 902 5.00 -4.41 -31.70
N ALA A 903 6.13 -3.69 -31.74
CA ALA A 903 6.50 -2.73 -30.72
C ALA A 903 5.62 -1.47 -30.71
N VAL A 904 5.25 -0.94 -31.88
CA VAL A 904 4.33 0.22 -31.95
C VAL A 904 2.90 -0.17 -31.59
N VAL A 905 2.44 -1.37 -31.96
CA VAL A 905 1.14 -1.91 -31.52
C VAL A 905 1.10 -2.04 -30.00
N GLY A 906 2.14 -2.60 -29.38
CA GLY A 906 2.25 -2.68 -27.93
C GLY A 906 2.21 -1.32 -27.22
N TRP A 907 2.85 -0.31 -27.80
CA TRP A 907 2.80 1.05 -27.28
C TRP A 907 1.40 1.68 -27.42
N GLU A 908 0.81 1.64 -28.61
CA GLU A 908 -0.42 2.38 -28.95
C GLU A 908 -1.71 1.67 -28.51
N ASP A 909 -1.78 0.34 -28.62
CA ASP A 909 -3.02 -0.42 -28.46
C ASP A 909 -3.08 -1.22 -27.16
N HIS A 910 -1.93 -1.45 -26.50
CA HIS A 910 -1.88 -2.20 -25.24
C HIS A 910 -1.56 -1.25 -24.06
N MET A 911 -0.39 -0.60 -24.08
CA MET A 911 0.07 0.22 -22.95
C MET A 911 -0.80 1.45 -22.72
N ILE A 912 -1.03 2.28 -23.74
CA ILE A 912 -1.81 3.52 -23.61
C ILE A 912 -3.25 3.23 -23.14
N PRO A 913 -4.01 2.31 -23.77
CA PRO A 913 -5.34 1.97 -23.30
C PRO A 913 -5.33 1.36 -21.90
N CYS A 914 -4.34 0.54 -21.55
CA CYS A 914 -4.22 0.02 -20.18
C CYS A 914 -4.11 1.17 -19.14
N ILE A 915 -3.28 2.19 -19.43
CA ILE A 915 -3.09 3.36 -18.54
C ILE A 915 -4.36 4.21 -18.43
N HIS A 916 -5.08 4.41 -19.53
CA HIS A 916 -6.21 5.36 -19.58
C HIS A 916 -7.58 4.73 -19.31
N GLU A 917 -7.79 3.46 -19.65
CA GLU A 917 -9.09 2.78 -19.60
C GLU A 917 -9.17 1.76 -18.47
N ALA A 918 -8.08 1.03 -18.18
CA ALA A 918 -8.04 0.05 -17.09
C ALA A 918 -7.56 0.67 -15.77
N PHE A 919 -6.74 1.70 -15.86
CA PHE A 919 -6.26 2.50 -14.73
C PHE A 919 -6.56 4.00 -14.95
N HIS A 920 -5.93 4.85 -14.14
CA HIS A 920 -5.84 6.28 -14.33
C HIS A 920 -4.37 6.65 -14.60
N PRO A 921 -4.04 7.70 -15.38
CA PRO A 921 -2.64 8.07 -15.68
C PRO A 921 -1.75 8.29 -14.45
N MET A 922 -2.34 8.64 -13.31
CA MET A 922 -1.63 8.85 -12.04
C MET A 922 -1.68 7.63 -11.10
N HIS A 923 -2.19 6.48 -11.56
CA HIS A 923 -2.34 5.28 -10.74
C HIS A 923 -0.96 4.66 -10.44
N PRO A 924 -0.58 4.39 -9.18
CA PRO A 924 0.77 3.91 -8.82
C PRO A 924 1.22 2.63 -9.56
N LEU A 925 0.28 1.72 -9.84
CA LEU A 925 0.55 0.48 -10.60
C LEU A 925 0.89 0.68 -12.08
N THR A 926 0.89 1.93 -12.57
CA THR A 926 1.36 2.26 -13.92
C THR A 926 2.85 2.62 -13.98
N GLY A 927 3.55 2.63 -12.84
CA GLY A 927 5.02 2.60 -12.78
C GLY A 927 5.59 1.23 -13.19
N LEU A 928 6.88 1.15 -13.52
CA LEU A 928 7.54 -0.14 -13.81
C LEU A 928 8.01 -0.86 -12.55
N VAL A 929 8.41 -0.11 -11.52
CA VAL A 929 8.74 -0.60 -10.20
C VAL A 929 7.69 -0.04 -9.24
N VAL A 930 6.84 -0.94 -8.75
CA VAL A 930 5.68 -0.63 -7.91
C VAL A 930 5.98 -0.91 -6.43
N ASP A 931 5.14 -0.42 -5.51
CA ASP A 931 5.15 -0.83 -4.10
C ASP A 931 4.00 -1.80 -3.87
N LEU A 932 4.32 -3.03 -3.44
CA LEU A 932 3.33 -4.09 -3.18
C LEU A 932 3.12 -4.35 -1.69
N THR A 933 3.54 -3.44 -0.81
CA THR A 933 3.35 -3.57 0.63
C THR A 933 1.86 -3.70 0.98
N ASN A 934 1.48 -4.85 1.56
CA ASN A 934 0.08 -5.21 1.90
C ASN A 934 -0.87 -5.26 0.69
N ALA A 935 -0.35 -5.39 -0.53
CA ALA A 935 -1.14 -5.58 -1.74
C ALA A 935 -1.10 -7.05 -2.20
N ASP A 936 -2.22 -7.51 -2.76
CA ASP A 936 -2.26 -8.80 -3.46
C ASP A 936 -1.45 -8.68 -4.77
N PRO A 937 -0.47 -9.55 -5.04
CA PRO A 937 0.23 -9.60 -6.32
C PRO A 937 -0.70 -9.70 -7.53
N GLU A 938 -1.92 -10.23 -7.40
CA GLU A 938 -2.89 -10.22 -8.50
C GLU A 938 -3.26 -8.81 -8.99
N SER A 939 -3.20 -7.82 -8.09
CA SER A 939 -3.69 -6.46 -8.38
C SER A 939 -2.82 -5.69 -9.38
N PHE A 940 -1.55 -6.06 -9.56
CA PHE A 940 -0.62 -5.34 -10.47
C PHE A 940 -0.52 -5.96 -11.87
N TYR A 941 -1.03 -7.18 -12.08
CA TYR A 941 -1.02 -7.82 -13.40
C TYR A 941 -1.79 -6.98 -14.41
N SER A 942 -1.07 -6.53 -15.42
CA SER A 942 -1.52 -5.62 -16.46
C SER A 942 -0.54 -5.63 -17.63
N GLU A 943 -0.87 -4.91 -18.71
CA GLU A 943 0.03 -4.75 -19.86
C GLU A 943 1.25 -3.84 -19.54
N ILE A 944 1.27 -3.17 -18.38
CA ILE A 944 2.32 -2.20 -18.01
C ILE A 944 3.72 -2.82 -17.93
N PRO A 945 3.99 -3.84 -17.09
CA PRO A 945 5.33 -4.42 -16.97
C PRO A 945 5.86 -5.00 -18.29
N TYR A 946 4.95 -5.51 -19.14
CA TYR A 946 5.23 -6.03 -20.48
C TYR A 946 5.65 -4.90 -21.43
N GLU A 947 4.74 -3.94 -21.66
CA GLU A 947 4.88 -3.00 -22.77
C GLU A 947 5.73 -1.79 -22.40
N LYS A 948 5.54 -1.22 -21.21
CA LYS A 948 6.39 -0.11 -20.73
C LYS A 948 7.82 -0.59 -20.51
N GLY A 949 8.01 -1.85 -20.09
CA GLY A 949 9.32 -2.47 -19.91
C GLY A 949 10.04 -2.72 -21.23
N SER A 950 9.36 -3.33 -22.19
CA SER A 950 9.90 -3.55 -23.55
C SER A 950 10.23 -2.23 -24.27
N ALA A 951 9.34 -1.23 -24.16
CA ALA A 951 9.56 0.10 -24.71
C ALA A 951 10.76 0.80 -24.06
N PHE A 952 10.98 0.60 -22.75
CA PHE A 952 12.14 1.18 -22.07
C PHE A 952 13.46 0.58 -22.57
N LEU A 953 13.52 -0.74 -22.74
CA LEU A 953 14.69 -1.42 -23.29
C LEU A 953 14.97 -0.99 -24.73
N MET A 954 13.93 -0.87 -25.55
CA MET A 954 14.05 -0.35 -26.91
C MET A 954 14.51 1.11 -26.94
N PHE A 955 14.01 1.96 -26.03
CA PHE A 955 14.48 3.33 -25.88
C PHE A 955 15.97 3.37 -25.55
N ILE A 956 16.43 2.56 -24.58
CA ILE A 956 17.85 2.46 -24.22
C ILE A 956 18.70 1.96 -25.40
N GLU A 957 18.27 0.90 -26.09
CA GLU A 957 18.91 0.37 -27.30
C GLU A 957 19.13 1.49 -28.35
N GLN A 958 18.11 2.32 -28.57
CA GLN A 958 18.17 3.44 -29.51
C GLN A 958 19.07 4.58 -29.05
N GLN A 959 19.11 4.90 -27.74
CA GLN A 959 19.99 5.94 -27.21
C GLN A 959 21.47 5.53 -27.28
N LEU A 960 21.77 4.26 -27.01
CA LEU A 960 23.14 3.74 -27.07
C LEU A 960 23.69 3.65 -28.51
N GLY A 961 22.80 3.58 -29.50
CA GLY A 961 23.12 3.75 -30.93
C GLY A 961 23.77 2.53 -31.61
N SER A 962 23.74 1.35 -30.98
CA SER A 962 24.27 0.11 -31.57
C SER A 962 23.44 -1.09 -31.14
N ASN A 963 22.61 -1.61 -32.07
CA ASN A 963 21.78 -2.79 -31.85
C ASN A 963 22.65 -4.03 -31.57
N GLU A 964 23.69 -4.26 -32.36
CA GLU A 964 24.63 -5.39 -32.17
C GLU A 964 25.28 -5.38 -30.78
N ARG A 965 25.72 -4.21 -30.30
CA ARG A 965 26.31 -4.10 -28.96
C ARG A 965 25.27 -4.29 -27.86
N PHE A 966 24.03 -3.84 -28.06
CA PHE A 966 22.96 -4.06 -27.10
C PHE A 966 22.54 -5.54 -27.03
N GLU A 967 22.53 -6.26 -28.15
CA GLU A 967 22.34 -7.71 -28.17
C GLU A 967 23.47 -8.45 -27.45
N GLN A 968 24.72 -8.01 -27.64
CA GLN A 968 25.84 -8.57 -26.88
C GLN A 968 25.70 -8.28 -25.37
N PHE A 969 25.27 -7.07 -25.00
CA PHE A 969 24.92 -6.76 -23.61
C PHE A 969 23.84 -7.69 -23.07
N LEU A 970 22.78 -7.99 -23.83
CA LEU A 970 21.72 -8.90 -23.39
C LEU A 970 22.28 -10.29 -23.06
N LYS A 971 23.17 -10.83 -23.90
CA LYS A 971 23.85 -12.11 -23.64
C LYS A 971 24.72 -12.05 -22.38
N ASP A 972 25.49 -10.98 -22.23
CA ASP A 972 26.42 -10.82 -21.11
C ASP A 972 25.68 -10.58 -19.79
N TYR A 973 24.55 -9.86 -19.82
CA TYR A 973 23.60 -9.69 -18.73
C TYR A 973 23.02 -11.04 -18.27
N LEU A 974 22.51 -11.83 -19.23
CA LEU A 974 21.96 -13.16 -18.93
C LEU A 974 23.04 -14.12 -18.41
N ALA A 975 24.27 -14.04 -18.92
CA ALA A 975 25.39 -14.82 -18.43
C ALA A 975 25.84 -14.39 -17.02
N LYS A 976 25.86 -13.07 -16.74
CA LYS A 976 26.26 -12.49 -15.45
C LYS A 976 25.33 -12.87 -14.32
N PHE A 977 24.01 -12.81 -14.56
CA PHE A 977 22.99 -13.07 -13.55
C PHE A 977 22.37 -14.46 -13.64
N LYS A 978 22.98 -15.35 -14.42
CA LYS A 978 22.55 -16.74 -14.58
C LYS A 978 22.30 -17.41 -13.22
N TYR A 979 21.12 -18.00 -13.05
CA TYR A 979 20.65 -18.65 -11.82
C TYR A 979 20.41 -17.73 -10.62
N GLN A 980 20.37 -16.42 -10.81
CA GLN A 980 20.13 -15.44 -9.74
C GLN A 980 18.76 -14.80 -9.86
N ALA A 981 18.29 -14.27 -8.74
CA ALA A 981 17.17 -13.35 -8.66
C ALA A 981 17.73 -11.92 -8.45
N ILE A 982 17.23 -10.93 -9.18
CA ILE A 982 17.80 -9.58 -9.22
C ILE A 982 16.74 -8.48 -9.13
N THR A 983 17.12 -7.34 -8.55
CA THR A 983 16.28 -6.14 -8.51
C THR A 983 16.62 -5.21 -9.68
N THR A 984 15.76 -4.22 -9.91
CA THR A 984 16.02 -3.15 -10.90
C THR A 984 17.38 -2.47 -10.67
N HIS A 985 17.83 -2.38 -9.42
CA HIS A 985 19.12 -1.79 -9.07
C HIS A 985 20.29 -2.62 -9.61
N HIS A 986 20.27 -3.94 -9.42
CA HIS A 986 21.32 -4.83 -9.94
C HIS A 986 21.44 -4.74 -11.47
N TRP A 987 20.29 -4.73 -12.18
CA TRP A 987 20.27 -4.57 -13.63
C TRP A 987 20.86 -3.21 -14.05
N ARG A 988 20.41 -2.12 -13.41
CA ARG A 988 20.87 -0.77 -13.73
C ARG A 988 22.36 -0.62 -13.49
N ASP A 989 22.88 -1.09 -12.35
CA ASP A 989 24.32 -1.02 -12.05
C ASP A 989 25.13 -1.72 -13.14
N TYR A 990 24.70 -2.92 -13.54
CA TYR A 990 25.40 -3.66 -14.60
C TYR A 990 25.29 -2.98 -15.97
N LEU A 991 24.17 -2.33 -16.28
CA LEU A 991 24.04 -1.51 -17.49
C LEU A 991 25.08 -0.37 -17.51
N PHE A 992 25.22 0.35 -16.40
CA PHE A 992 26.20 1.43 -16.27
C PHE A 992 27.65 0.92 -16.27
N GLU A 993 27.92 -0.23 -15.63
CA GLU A 993 29.22 -0.90 -15.67
C GLU A 993 29.60 -1.29 -17.09
N TYR A 994 28.69 -1.93 -17.82
CA TYR A 994 28.92 -2.46 -19.17
C TYR A 994 29.10 -1.35 -20.22
N PHE A 995 28.35 -0.26 -20.07
CA PHE A 995 28.38 0.90 -20.96
C PHE A 995 29.06 2.11 -20.30
N ALA A 996 30.15 1.88 -19.56
CA ALA A 996 30.91 2.96 -18.90
C ALA A 996 31.42 4.03 -19.88
N ASP A 997 31.71 3.65 -21.14
CA ASP A 997 32.10 4.56 -22.22
C ASP A 997 30.93 5.40 -22.78
N LYS A 998 29.69 5.05 -22.43
CA LYS A 998 28.45 5.76 -22.79
C LYS A 998 27.73 6.31 -21.55
N LYS A 999 28.45 6.51 -20.44
CA LYS A 999 27.89 7.03 -19.19
C LYS A 999 27.11 8.33 -19.42
N ASP A 1000 27.63 9.27 -20.20
CA ASP A 1000 26.95 10.55 -20.49
C ASP A 1000 25.58 10.35 -21.17
N VAL A 1001 25.46 9.33 -22.03
CA VAL A 1001 24.17 8.97 -22.66
C VAL A 1001 23.22 8.40 -21.61
N LEU A 1002 23.70 7.49 -20.77
CA LEU A 1002 22.88 6.89 -19.71
C LEU A 1002 22.46 7.93 -18.66
N ASP A 1003 23.34 8.85 -18.27
CA ASP A 1003 23.04 9.95 -17.34
C ASP A 1003 21.97 10.90 -17.90
N SER A 1004 21.83 11.00 -19.23
CA SER A 1004 20.80 11.82 -19.87
C SER A 1004 19.40 11.18 -19.83
N ILE A 1005 19.31 9.89 -19.50
CA ILE A 1005 18.04 9.16 -19.39
C ILE A 1005 17.46 9.40 -17.99
N ASP A 1006 16.23 9.89 -17.94
CA ASP A 1006 15.48 10.01 -16.68
C ASP A 1006 14.96 8.64 -16.22
N PHE A 1007 15.84 7.86 -15.57
CA PHE A 1007 15.49 6.55 -15.02
C PHE A 1007 14.35 6.63 -14.00
N HIS A 1008 14.23 7.72 -13.24
CA HIS A 1008 13.17 7.87 -12.26
C HIS A 1008 11.79 7.90 -12.94
N LYS A 1009 11.66 8.67 -14.03
CA LYS A 1009 10.42 8.75 -14.80
C LYS A 1009 10.00 7.41 -15.40
N TRP A 1010 10.95 6.68 -15.96
CA TRP A 1010 10.65 5.37 -16.54
C TRP A 1010 10.29 4.35 -15.47
N LEU A 1011 11.05 4.31 -14.38
CA LEU A 1011 10.94 3.26 -13.37
C LEU A 1011 9.81 3.49 -12.37
N HIS A 1012 9.62 4.73 -11.90
CA HIS A 1012 8.79 5.00 -10.73
C HIS A 1012 7.60 5.93 -11.00
N GLU A 1013 7.66 6.81 -12.01
CA GLU A 1013 6.52 7.69 -12.27
C GLU A 1013 5.37 6.95 -12.97
N PRO A 1014 4.12 7.20 -12.53
CA PRO A 1014 2.93 6.64 -13.16
C PRO A 1014 2.68 7.26 -14.54
N GLY A 1015 1.91 6.57 -15.35
CA GLY A 1015 1.43 7.03 -16.64
C GLY A 1015 2.38 6.73 -17.80
N VAL A 1016 2.07 7.34 -18.95
CA VAL A 1016 2.81 7.15 -20.20
C VAL A 1016 4.20 7.81 -20.06
N PRO A 1017 5.30 7.10 -20.36
CA PRO A 1017 6.63 7.68 -20.33
C PRO A 1017 6.73 8.94 -21.22
N PRO A 1018 7.54 9.94 -20.84
CA PRO A 1018 7.62 11.20 -21.58
C PRO A 1018 8.25 11.05 -22.98
N ASN A 1019 9.08 10.02 -23.19
CA ASN A 1019 9.84 9.82 -24.43
C ASN A 1019 9.37 8.54 -25.14
N LYS A 1020 8.54 8.68 -26.19
CA LYS A 1020 8.16 7.57 -27.08
C LYS A 1020 9.39 7.05 -27.84
N PRO A 1021 9.69 5.73 -27.85
CA PRO A 1021 10.70 5.16 -28.74
C PRO A 1021 10.38 5.48 -30.22
N ARG A 1022 11.41 5.49 -31.07
CA ARG A 1022 11.19 5.67 -32.51
C ARG A 1022 10.81 4.35 -33.14
N TYR A 1023 9.70 4.31 -33.88
CA TYR A 1023 9.21 3.12 -34.57
C TYR A 1023 9.23 3.32 -36.09
N ASP A 1024 9.45 2.24 -36.83
CA ASP A 1024 9.07 2.20 -38.25
C ASP A 1024 7.54 2.11 -38.34
N GLU A 1025 6.91 3.10 -38.99
CA GLU A 1025 5.45 3.18 -39.09
C GLU A 1025 4.90 2.64 -40.43
N THR A 1026 5.69 1.99 -41.26
CA THR A 1026 5.28 1.57 -42.62
C THR A 1026 4.09 0.60 -42.58
N LEU A 1027 4.21 -0.48 -41.80
CA LEU A 1027 3.15 -1.51 -41.72
C LEU A 1027 1.89 -0.99 -41.01
N ILE A 1028 2.05 -0.19 -39.95
CA ILE A 1028 0.90 0.39 -39.23
C ILE A 1028 0.18 1.45 -40.06
N ALA A 1029 0.90 2.21 -40.89
CA ALA A 1029 0.30 3.16 -41.83
C ALA A 1029 -0.60 2.43 -42.85
N ALA A 1030 -0.14 1.32 -43.44
CA ALA A 1030 -0.94 0.51 -44.35
C ALA A 1030 -2.22 -0.03 -43.67
N CYS A 1031 -2.13 -0.44 -42.40
CA CYS A 1031 -3.29 -0.86 -41.62
C CYS A 1031 -4.30 0.28 -41.41
N ARG A 1032 -3.82 1.47 -41.06
CA ARG A 1032 -4.64 2.68 -40.87
C ARG A 1032 -5.32 3.10 -42.18
N GLU A 1033 -4.59 3.09 -43.30
CA GLU A 1033 -5.14 3.41 -44.62
C GLU A 1033 -6.27 2.45 -45.03
N LEU A 1034 -6.12 1.15 -44.79
CA LEU A 1034 -7.17 0.17 -45.07
C LEU A 1034 -8.38 0.35 -44.15
N ALA A 1035 -8.18 0.65 -42.87
CA ALA A 1035 -9.27 0.94 -41.94
C ALA A 1035 -10.08 2.19 -42.36
N VAL A 1036 -9.41 3.25 -42.79
CA VAL A 1036 -10.04 4.49 -43.28
C VAL A 1036 -10.96 4.23 -44.48
N LYS A 1037 -10.62 3.28 -45.35
CA LYS A 1037 -11.51 2.89 -46.47
C LYS A 1037 -12.88 2.41 -45.98
N TRP A 1038 -12.96 1.75 -44.83
CA TRP A 1038 -14.22 1.29 -44.24
C TRP A 1038 -14.99 2.38 -43.48
N THR A 1039 -14.27 3.22 -42.74
CA THR A 1039 -14.89 4.23 -41.88
C THR A 1039 -15.44 5.39 -42.70
N ASP A 1040 -14.66 5.89 -43.67
CA ASP A 1040 -14.93 7.20 -44.28
C ASP A 1040 -15.67 7.13 -45.62
N ARG A 1041 -15.59 6.00 -46.34
CA ARG A 1041 -16.27 5.86 -47.65
C ARG A 1041 -17.72 5.46 -47.50
N GLU A 1042 -18.61 6.06 -48.29
CA GLU A 1042 -20.01 5.60 -48.41
C GLU A 1042 -20.13 4.38 -49.34
N ASP A 1043 -19.37 4.35 -50.43
CA ASP A 1043 -19.31 3.22 -51.37
C ASP A 1043 -18.37 2.11 -50.87
N VAL A 1044 -18.91 1.24 -50.02
CA VAL A 1044 -18.22 0.05 -49.50
C VAL A 1044 -18.22 -1.15 -50.46
N ASP A 1045 -19.02 -1.10 -51.53
CA ASP A 1045 -19.08 -2.17 -52.54
C ASP A 1045 -17.80 -2.23 -53.38
N SER A 1046 -17.13 -1.08 -53.52
CA SER A 1046 -15.81 -0.96 -54.17
C SER A 1046 -14.64 -1.57 -53.38
N ILE A 1047 -14.83 -1.89 -52.09
CA ILE A 1047 -13.76 -2.45 -51.25
C ILE A 1047 -13.66 -3.96 -51.49
N THR A 1048 -12.44 -4.43 -51.78
CA THR A 1048 -12.16 -5.86 -52.01
C THR A 1048 -11.36 -6.48 -50.87
N GLY A 1049 -11.41 -7.81 -50.75
CA GLY A 1049 -10.70 -8.56 -49.71
C GLY A 1049 -9.18 -8.64 -49.91
N ASN A 1050 -8.66 -8.32 -51.09
CA ASN A 1050 -7.29 -8.67 -51.49
C ASN A 1050 -6.21 -8.06 -50.59
N GLU A 1051 -6.32 -6.77 -50.23
CA GLU A 1051 -5.36 -6.09 -49.36
C GLU A 1051 -5.35 -6.73 -47.96
N PHE A 1052 -6.53 -6.97 -47.39
CA PHE A 1052 -6.67 -7.60 -46.07
C PHE A 1052 -6.18 -9.05 -46.09
N ILE A 1053 -6.46 -9.83 -47.14
CA ILE A 1053 -6.03 -11.23 -47.24
C ILE A 1053 -4.50 -11.34 -47.26
N ALA A 1054 -3.83 -10.42 -47.95
CA ALA A 1054 -2.37 -10.37 -48.07
C ALA A 1054 -1.64 -9.98 -46.77
N MET A 1055 -2.33 -9.31 -45.84
CA MET A 1055 -1.77 -8.92 -44.54
C MET A 1055 -1.53 -10.12 -43.62
N SER A 1056 -0.54 -9.98 -42.73
CA SER A 1056 -0.35 -10.90 -41.60
C SER A 1056 -1.54 -10.86 -40.62
N SER A 1057 -1.60 -11.82 -39.69
CA SER A 1057 -2.65 -11.84 -38.66
C SER A 1057 -2.60 -10.61 -37.74
N ASP A 1058 -1.40 -10.12 -37.41
CA ASP A 1058 -1.23 -8.97 -36.53
C ASP A 1058 -1.70 -7.69 -37.26
N GLU A 1059 -1.36 -7.54 -38.55
CA GLU A 1059 -1.87 -6.44 -39.39
C GLU A 1059 -3.40 -6.50 -39.57
N LYS A 1060 -3.96 -7.68 -39.84
CA LYS A 1060 -5.43 -7.88 -39.92
C LYS A 1060 -6.12 -7.46 -38.63
N THR A 1061 -5.56 -7.86 -37.48
CA THR A 1061 -6.08 -7.49 -36.16
C THR A 1061 -5.99 -5.98 -35.96
N LYS A 1062 -4.87 -5.35 -36.33
CA LYS A 1062 -4.69 -3.89 -36.23
C LYS A 1062 -5.67 -3.12 -37.12
N VAL A 1063 -5.96 -3.59 -38.34
CA VAL A 1063 -6.99 -2.98 -39.21
C VAL A 1063 -8.34 -2.97 -38.50
N LEU A 1064 -8.75 -4.09 -37.90
CA LEU A 1064 -10.01 -4.19 -37.16
C LEU A 1064 -10.01 -3.31 -35.90
N GLN A 1065 -8.89 -3.22 -35.19
CA GLN A 1065 -8.74 -2.30 -34.04
C GLN A 1065 -8.86 -0.84 -34.46
N CYS A 1066 -8.27 -0.43 -35.58
CA CYS A 1066 -8.42 0.90 -36.16
C CYS A 1066 -9.89 1.20 -36.52
N ILE A 1067 -10.59 0.24 -37.12
CA ILE A 1067 -12.04 0.36 -37.39
C ILE A 1067 -12.82 0.50 -36.08
N ARG A 1068 -12.49 -0.30 -35.06
CA ARG A 1068 -13.11 -0.20 -33.73
C ARG A 1068 -12.87 1.15 -33.08
N ALA A 1069 -11.73 1.80 -33.30
CA ALA A 1069 -11.43 3.10 -32.71
C ALA A 1069 -12.30 4.23 -33.30
N ALA A 1070 -12.73 4.12 -34.56
CA ALA A 1070 -13.60 5.09 -35.24
C ALA A 1070 -15.07 5.03 -34.80
N ASP A 1071 -15.91 5.92 -35.35
CA ASP A 1071 -17.35 5.91 -35.09
C ASP A 1071 -18.01 4.57 -35.48
N PRO A 1072 -19.03 4.11 -34.75
CA PRO A 1072 -19.69 2.84 -35.04
C PRO A 1072 -20.19 2.76 -36.50
N LEU A 1073 -19.79 1.69 -37.19
CA LEU A 1073 -20.24 1.44 -38.56
C LEU A 1073 -21.74 1.09 -38.59
N SER A 1074 -22.41 1.42 -39.70
CA SER A 1074 -23.81 1.02 -39.92
C SER A 1074 -23.93 -0.50 -40.10
N ALA A 1075 -25.11 -1.06 -39.81
CA ALA A 1075 -25.37 -2.50 -39.94
C ALA A 1075 -25.04 -3.05 -41.35
N GLY A 1076 -25.33 -2.28 -42.41
CA GLY A 1076 -24.99 -2.67 -43.79
C GLY A 1076 -23.48 -2.72 -44.04
N LYS A 1077 -22.72 -1.75 -43.53
CA LYS A 1077 -21.24 -1.76 -43.61
C LYS A 1077 -20.65 -2.92 -42.82
N LEU A 1078 -21.19 -3.24 -41.64
CA LEU A 1078 -20.74 -4.36 -40.82
C LEU A 1078 -20.99 -5.71 -41.50
N ALA A 1079 -22.18 -5.91 -42.07
CA ALA A 1079 -22.49 -7.12 -42.83
C ALA A 1079 -21.52 -7.29 -44.02
N ARG A 1080 -21.24 -6.19 -44.73
CA ARG A 1080 -20.28 -6.21 -45.85
C ARG A 1080 -18.84 -6.46 -45.39
N LEU A 1081 -18.39 -5.85 -44.31
CA LEU A 1081 -17.08 -6.09 -43.70
C LEU A 1081 -16.91 -7.57 -43.32
N ALA A 1082 -17.92 -8.14 -42.65
CA ALA A 1082 -17.95 -9.53 -42.24
C ALA A 1082 -17.85 -10.49 -43.44
N GLU A 1083 -18.57 -10.19 -44.53
CA GLU A 1083 -18.57 -10.97 -45.77
C GLU A 1083 -17.22 -10.87 -46.50
N VAL A 1084 -16.76 -9.65 -46.80
CA VAL A 1084 -15.56 -9.39 -47.62
C VAL A 1084 -14.30 -9.94 -46.97
N TYR A 1085 -14.22 -9.87 -45.64
CA TYR A 1085 -13.07 -10.37 -44.88
C TYR A 1085 -13.30 -11.75 -44.26
N SER A 1086 -14.47 -12.38 -44.49
CA SER A 1086 -14.81 -13.70 -43.96
C SER A 1086 -14.60 -13.81 -42.44
N LEU A 1087 -14.96 -12.76 -41.69
CA LEU A 1087 -14.62 -12.62 -40.27
C LEU A 1087 -15.36 -13.64 -39.39
N GLU A 1088 -16.61 -13.97 -39.72
CA GLU A 1088 -17.43 -14.89 -38.93
C GLU A 1088 -16.89 -16.33 -38.88
N SER A 1089 -16.18 -16.73 -39.93
CA SER A 1089 -15.60 -18.06 -40.10
C SER A 1089 -14.10 -18.11 -39.77
N SER A 1090 -13.51 -16.99 -39.33
CA SER A 1090 -12.12 -16.94 -38.89
C SER A 1090 -11.88 -17.93 -37.75
N ARG A 1091 -10.85 -18.76 -37.91
CA ARG A 1091 -10.36 -19.66 -36.85
C ARG A 1091 -9.33 -19.00 -35.95
N ASN A 1092 -8.75 -17.87 -36.39
CA ASN A 1092 -7.88 -17.06 -35.57
C ASN A 1092 -8.74 -16.29 -34.55
N CYS A 1093 -8.56 -16.60 -33.27
CA CYS A 1093 -9.38 -16.05 -32.20
C CYS A 1093 -9.12 -14.56 -31.93
N GLU A 1094 -7.92 -14.03 -32.22
CA GLU A 1094 -7.61 -12.60 -32.05
C GLU A 1094 -8.30 -11.75 -33.12
N ILE A 1095 -8.33 -12.21 -34.37
CA ILE A 1095 -9.09 -11.57 -35.46
C ILE A 1095 -10.60 -11.59 -35.14
N LEU A 1096 -11.11 -12.76 -34.72
CA LEU A 1096 -12.51 -12.90 -34.38
C LEU A 1096 -12.88 -12.04 -33.15
N PHE A 1097 -12.01 -11.97 -32.15
CA PHE A 1097 -12.17 -11.11 -30.97
C PHE A 1097 -12.25 -9.64 -31.36
N ALA A 1098 -11.32 -9.14 -32.17
CA ALA A 1098 -11.33 -7.76 -32.64
C ALA A 1098 -12.62 -7.43 -33.40
N PHE A 1099 -13.11 -8.37 -34.22
CA PHE A 1099 -14.39 -8.22 -34.89
C PHE A 1099 -15.58 -8.20 -33.91
N VAL A 1100 -15.62 -9.10 -32.92
CA VAL A 1100 -16.67 -9.14 -31.89
C VAL A 1100 -16.71 -7.84 -31.08
N GLN A 1101 -15.57 -7.21 -30.81
CA GLN A 1101 -15.56 -5.90 -30.16
C GLN A 1101 -16.19 -4.80 -31.03
N ILE A 1102 -16.01 -4.85 -32.37
CA ILE A 1102 -16.71 -3.95 -33.29
C ILE A 1102 -18.24 -4.20 -33.24
N ILE A 1103 -18.67 -5.46 -33.22
CA ILE A 1103 -20.08 -5.84 -33.08
C ILE A 1103 -20.69 -5.21 -31.81
N CYS A 1104 -19.99 -5.36 -30.68
CA CYS A 1104 -20.49 -4.87 -29.39
C CYS A 1104 -20.51 -3.33 -29.35
N LYS A 1105 -19.47 -2.66 -29.86
CA LYS A 1105 -19.44 -1.19 -29.97
C LYS A 1105 -20.58 -0.64 -30.82
N ALA A 1106 -20.88 -1.31 -31.93
CA ALA A 1106 -21.95 -0.90 -32.85
C ALA A 1106 -23.35 -1.38 -32.44
N ARG A 1107 -23.46 -2.22 -31.41
CA ARG A 1107 -24.72 -2.84 -30.96
C ARG A 1107 -25.47 -3.51 -32.12
N TRP A 1108 -24.73 -4.23 -32.97
CA TRP A 1108 -25.27 -4.85 -34.16
C TRP A 1108 -26.00 -6.16 -33.83
N LEU A 1109 -27.33 -6.12 -33.79
CA LEU A 1109 -28.19 -7.22 -33.31
C LEU A 1109 -27.98 -8.54 -34.07
N GLU A 1110 -27.79 -8.50 -35.38
CA GLU A 1110 -27.53 -9.70 -36.19
C GLU A 1110 -26.18 -10.35 -35.86
N GLY A 1111 -25.21 -9.57 -35.36
CA GLY A 1111 -23.90 -10.05 -34.89
C GLY A 1111 -23.90 -10.58 -33.46
N LEU A 1112 -24.94 -10.32 -32.65
CA LEU A 1112 -25.00 -10.77 -31.25
C LEU A 1112 -24.80 -12.28 -31.05
N PRO A 1113 -25.35 -13.19 -31.88
CA PRO A 1113 -25.07 -14.62 -31.78
C PRO A 1113 -23.58 -14.98 -31.93
N ILE A 1114 -22.80 -14.17 -32.66
CA ILE A 1114 -21.35 -14.36 -32.82
C ILE A 1114 -20.64 -14.02 -31.51
N ALA A 1115 -21.01 -12.89 -30.90
CA ALA A 1115 -20.43 -12.45 -29.63
C ALA A 1115 -20.71 -13.44 -28.48
N LEU A 1116 -21.96 -13.91 -28.36
CA LEU A 1116 -22.34 -14.91 -27.34
C LEU A 1116 -21.63 -16.25 -27.56
N ARG A 1117 -21.49 -16.68 -28.82
CA ARG A 1117 -20.71 -17.88 -29.15
C ARG A 1117 -19.24 -17.74 -28.76
N PHE A 1118 -18.65 -16.55 -28.95
CA PHE A 1118 -17.26 -16.29 -28.60
C PHE A 1118 -17.01 -16.48 -27.09
N VAL A 1119 -17.79 -15.81 -26.24
CA VAL A 1119 -17.63 -15.87 -24.78
C VAL A 1119 -17.97 -17.25 -24.19
N ALA A 1120 -18.77 -18.05 -24.89
CA ALA A 1120 -19.03 -19.45 -24.54
C ALA A 1120 -17.91 -20.42 -24.97
N THR A 1121 -17.05 -20.02 -25.91
CA THR A 1121 -16.02 -20.90 -26.49
C THR A 1121 -14.66 -20.75 -25.80
N TYR A 1122 -14.30 -19.54 -25.38
CA TYR A 1122 -12.95 -19.23 -24.89
C TYR A 1122 -12.95 -18.84 -23.41
N GLY A 1123 -12.06 -19.45 -22.61
CA GLY A 1123 -11.94 -19.19 -21.17
C GLY A 1123 -10.96 -18.08 -20.75
N ARG A 1124 -10.25 -17.47 -21.71
CA ARG A 1124 -9.15 -16.53 -21.47
C ARG A 1124 -9.66 -15.17 -20.97
N LEU A 1125 -9.13 -14.69 -19.85
CA LEU A 1125 -9.55 -13.42 -19.24
C LEU A 1125 -9.35 -12.20 -20.15
N LYS A 1126 -8.30 -12.21 -20.98
CA LYS A 1126 -8.05 -11.20 -22.03
C LYS A 1126 -9.30 -10.91 -22.87
N TYR A 1127 -10.08 -11.95 -23.19
CA TYR A 1127 -11.28 -11.79 -24.01
C TYR A 1127 -12.53 -11.61 -23.19
N LEU A 1128 -12.68 -12.40 -22.13
CA LEU A 1128 -13.92 -12.46 -21.36
C LEU A 1128 -14.23 -11.14 -20.65
N LYS A 1129 -13.22 -10.51 -20.03
CA LYS A 1129 -13.41 -9.28 -19.25
C LYS A 1129 -13.98 -8.13 -20.10
N PRO A 1130 -13.37 -7.72 -21.23
CA PRO A 1130 -13.93 -6.64 -22.05
C PRO A 1130 -15.27 -7.02 -22.70
N LEU A 1131 -15.45 -8.26 -23.17
CA LEU A 1131 -16.69 -8.63 -23.87
C LEU A 1131 -17.89 -8.76 -22.94
N PHE A 1132 -17.73 -9.32 -21.73
CA PHE A 1132 -18.83 -9.36 -20.78
C PHE A 1132 -19.24 -7.95 -20.32
N LYS A 1133 -18.27 -7.03 -20.16
CA LYS A 1133 -18.54 -5.62 -19.90
C LYS A 1133 -19.37 -4.98 -21.03
N ASP A 1134 -18.92 -5.13 -22.27
CA ASP A 1134 -19.62 -4.53 -23.42
C ASP A 1134 -21.03 -5.14 -23.62
N LEU A 1135 -21.17 -6.46 -23.47
CA LEU A 1135 -22.44 -7.17 -23.60
C LEU A 1135 -23.42 -6.82 -22.46
N PHE A 1136 -22.94 -6.60 -21.25
CA PHE A 1136 -23.78 -6.18 -20.12
C PHE A 1136 -24.23 -4.73 -20.25
N GLY A 1137 -23.35 -3.86 -20.75
CA GLY A 1137 -23.67 -2.47 -21.11
C GLY A 1137 -24.63 -2.33 -22.28
N TRP A 1138 -24.94 -3.42 -23.00
CA TRP A 1138 -25.87 -3.45 -24.12
C TRP A 1138 -27.24 -4.03 -23.69
N PRO A 1139 -28.32 -3.21 -23.58
CA PRO A 1139 -29.61 -3.64 -23.02
C PRO A 1139 -30.21 -4.90 -23.65
N GLU A 1140 -30.15 -5.04 -24.98
CA GLU A 1140 -30.71 -6.17 -25.72
C GLU A 1140 -29.89 -7.47 -25.59
N ALA A 1141 -28.62 -7.36 -25.16
CA ALA A 1141 -27.69 -8.47 -24.98
C ALA A 1141 -27.55 -8.90 -23.51
N ARG A 1142 -27.76 -7.98 -22.56
CA ARG A 1142 -27.47 -8.14 -21.13
C ARG A 1142 -27.95 -9.46 -20.55
N GLN A 1143 -29.26 -9.75 -20.65
CA GLN A 1143 -29.81 -10.97 -20.06
C GLN A 1143 -29.23 -12.24 -20.70
N LYS A 1144 -29.03 -12.22 -22.03
CA LYS A 1144 -28.44 -13.36 -22.75
C LYS A 1144 -26.99 -13.61 -22.34
N ALA A 1145 -26.23 -12.54 -22.06
CA ALA A 1145 -24.85 -12.65 -21.58
C ALA A 1145 -24.80 -13.22 -20.15
N ILE A 1146 -25.70 -12.80 -19.26
CA ILE A 1146 -25.84 -13.37 -17.91
C ILE A 1146 -26.20 -14.86 -17.98
N ASP A 1147 -27.18 -15.21 -18.82
CA ASP A 1147 -27.62 -16.60 -18.99
C ASP A 1147 -26.49 -17.48 -19.54
N GLU A 1148 -25.74 -16.98 -20.53
CA GLU A 1148 -24.60 -17.71 -21.09
C GLU A 1148 -23.43 -17.80 -20.09
N PHE A 1149 -23.15 -16.76 -19.30
CA PHE A 1149 -22.16 -16.83 -18.22
C PHE A 1149 -22.52 -17.92 -17.20
N ASN A 1150 -23.74 -17.87 -16.65
CA ASN A 1150 -24.22 -18.83 -15.65
C ASN A 1150 -24.18 -20.27 -16.15
N LYS A 1151 -24.52 -20.48 -17.42
CA LYS A 1151 -24.46 -21.77 -18.09
C LYS A 1151 -23.03 -22.31 -18.23
N ASN A 1152 -22.04 -21.43 -18.42
CA ASN A 1152 -20.64 -21.82 -18.62
C ASN A 1152 -19.79 -21.82 -17.34
N ILE A 1153 -20.31 -21.38 -16.18
CA ILE A 1153 -19.60 -21.45 -14.88
C ILE A 1153 -18.92 -22.81 -14.63
N PRO A 1154 -19.56 -23.98 -14.87
CA PRO A 1154 -18.93 -25.28 -14.60
C PRO A 1154 -17.70 -25.59 -15.45
N VAL A 1155 -17.54 -24.95 -16.61
CA VAL A 1155 -16.43 -25.16 -17.57
C VAL A 1155 -15.40 -24.04 -17.56
N MET A 1156 -15.63 -22.96 -16.79
CA MET A 1156 -14.71 -21.84 -16.66
C MET A 1156 -13.69 -22.07 -15.54
N HIS A 1157 -12.54 -21.40 -15.63
CA HIS A 1157 -11.60 -21.34 -14.50
C HIS A 1157 -12.25 -20.66 -13.29
N PRO A 1158 -12.01 -21.12 -12.05
CA PRO A 1158 -12.48 -20.43 -10.84
C PRO A 1158 -12.08 -18.95 -10.79
N ILE A 1159 -10.85 -18.62 -11.20
CA ILE A 1159 -10.39 -17.23 -11.32
C ILE A 1159 -11.25 -16.46 -12.33
N SER A 1160 -11.47 -17.00 -13.53
CA SER A 1160 -12.32 -16.36 -14.54
C SER A 1160 -13.75 -16.13 -14.03
N VAL A 1161 -14.33 -17.11 -13.33
CA VAL A 1161 -15.66 -16.98 -12.72
C VAL A 1161 -15.65 -15.87 -11.66
N HIS A 1162 -14.66 -15.86 -10.77
CA HIS A 1162 -14.54 -14.86 -9.71
C HIS A 1162 -14.46 -13.43 -10.26
N VAL A 1163 -13.56 -13.21 -11.24
CA VAL A 1163 -13.34 -11.90 -11.86
C VAL A 1163 -14.60 -11.41 -12.57
N ILE A 1164 -15.23 -12.25 -13.40
CA ILE A 1164 -16.43 -11.85 -14.14
C ILE A 1164 -17.61 -11.63 -13.20
N LYS A 1165 -17.81 -12.49 -12.19
CA LYS A 1165 -18.91 -12.34 -11.23
C LYS A 1165 -18.80 -11.02 -10.45
N ARG A 1166 -17.61 -10.69 -9.93
CA ARG A 1166 -17.38 -9.41 -9.24
C ARG A 1166 -17.65 -8.21 -10.14
N MET A 1167 -17.25 -8.29 -11.40
CA MET A 1167 -17.50 -7.23 -12.38
C MET A 1167 -19.01 -7.04 -12.60
N LEU A 1168 -19.76 -8.13 -12.74
CA LEU A 1168 -21.22 -8.08 -12.93
C LEU A 1168 -21.95 -7.54 -11.68
N GLU A 1169 -21.49 -7.90 -10.47
CA GLU A 1169 -22.02 -7.37 -9.20
C GLU A 1169 -21.82 -5.84 -9.10
N ALA A 1170 -20.61 -5.35 -9.39
CA ALA A 1170 -20.30 -3.92 -9.34
C ALA A 1170 -21.08 -3.06 -10.36
N GLU A 1171 -21.41 -3.62 -11.53
CA GLU A 1171 -22.23 -2.90 -12.52
C GLU A 1171 -23.71 -2.87 -12.15
N SER A 1172 -24.21 -3.86 -11.41
CA SER A 1172 -25.60 -3.90 -10.93
C SER A 1172 -25.92 -2.90 -9.81
N GLU A 1173 -24.90 -2.48 -9.04
CA GLU A 1173 -25.03 -1.43 -8.02
C GLU A 1173 -25.03 -0.01 -8.62
N ASN A 1174 -24.58 0.14 -9.88
CA ASN A 1174 -24.48 1.40 -10.60
C ASN A 1174 -25.58 1.60 -11.67
N SER A 1175 -26.49 0.63 -11.83
CA SER A 1175 -27.62 0.66 -12.79
C SER A 1175 -28.96 0.64 -12.06
#